data_AF-A0A562HLR6-F1
#
_entry.id   AF-A0A562HLR6-F1
#
_cell.length_a   1.000
_cell.length_b   1.000
_cell.length_c   1.000
_cell.angle_alpha   90.00
_cell.angle_beta   90.00
_cell.angle_gamma   90.00
#
_symmetry.space_group_name_H-M   'P 1'
#
loop_
_entity.id
_entity.type
_entity.pdbx_description
1 polymer ?
#
loop_
_entity_poly.entity_id
_entity_poly.type
_entity_poly.pdbx_seq_one_letter_code
_entity_poly.pdbx_strand_id
1 'polypeptide(L)'
;MNKTKKALASLAIAGMVLSMAPVSVFAADEDTRLAGADRYLTSIKIAEKAYASADTAVVAAGNPNNLVDALAAAPLAAQEDAPIYLTDKADMNDDVVKSMKALGVDKVIVVGAAASKAVVDELKAAGFSVEEVKGAGRVETAEAINKKLTAPAGTFVVGYDGVADAMSVASYAAANNYAIVVANQNGTPNGTVDADYIVGGTARVKDIAGAKRLAGADRYDTNKQVIAELDFDFGTVYVGNGLTLADALVGSVLAAQTNSPIALTDGKTVKADIASNLDADSVVVALGGTAAVSNAVIDAVKNPPSTGEFKVESIKASAANAIKVNFSKAPADVEKVTFTVENAGTALTPTVNWNEAKTEATLAYSANYPNGNYTVKVVQNDKELATKELTFEQQKVAKIEITSDVLSVDPMTGLGYATYQVTDQYGVDITYLPLANNITWQPGIGAKEKEPRDGVIIIKPLNNIPLLTYQTAVITAYDTNSFVTTTATLSVSQSAGTISKLTLNKLYSLNDDEFSTSNTTGQWYIDYTALDASGNPTTSYELIKSGLLLNQNSTTFNAGPFLIGEVVQDPKDNKKAAISIKLDTTNISTLVSDMQIPINIILKNGQTANLNVTLNMGSRVESITLYSPTDTVSSEEEVTIPFVAYDQKGKKITSYTKLNGKLDVNISNTGSSWDLVADADGSARLLVDVGTLPPNTNSMPVYVTATVKATGKTSQLNINVQKKAEAATLSIDSGELVQAMQLGGATQEITFNSTSPELMVKDQYGRKFDMVAQSDYKVVAKTTGSAIKLHDSTVTTVPTTEATSVDITGTAKAKVTSVDAKSQVVTFELVKAATGEVIDSRNYSFIVVRNQDIVDYTLESVNKLYIAPTAFQAAYTVEADVFGKLNNGAKVVLAETVNGNATVQGASTTNTNDFNVSKTDTGLAVYAKTNGTVKSATGKATVTVYGTDERIYSISADLTSSDEAPVVESVSYTASKTKATVTNDRISIAQADLNGSQVVEYDKDGNKQSGSNFYFSGKDQYGKKAAELNVYVSNKSATGLTVSVDPTTKVISVSGGASGDSFTLTAVAGSGASKAVVITLK
;
A
#
# COMPACT_ATOMS: atom_id res chain seq x y z
N MET A 1 54.63 31.65 27.58
CA MET A 1 54.86 30.46 26.73
C MET A 1 54.11 29.21 27.24
N ASN A 2 52.83 29.32 27.60
CA ASN A 2 52.04 28.23 28.25
C ASN A 2 50.59 28.11 27.71
N LYS A 3 50.33 28.41 26.43
CA LYS A 3 48.98 28.25 25.84
C LYS A 3 48.92 27.40 24.57
N THR A 4 50.05 27.04 23.95
CA THR A 4 50.07 26.27 22.69
C THR A 4 50.30 24.76 22.85
N LYS A 5 50.61 24.26 24.06
CA LYS A 5 50.80 22.81 24.31
C LYS A 5 49.55 22.04 24.79
N LYS A 6 48.44 22.72 25.09
CA LYS A 6 47.18 22.06 25.50
C LYS A 6 46.20 21.77 24.36
N ALA A 7 46.45 22.28 23.15
CA ALA A 7 45.57 22.04 21.99
C ALA A 7 45.92 20.74 21.24
N LEU A 8 47.20 20.33 21.21
CA LEU A 8 47.62 19.12 20.49
C LEU A 8 47.36 17.81 21.25
N ALA A 9 47.28 17.83 22.59
CA ALA A 9 46.96 16.63 23.36
C ALA A 9 45.47 16.26 23.29
N SER A 10 44.59 17.23 23.03
CA SER A 10 43.15 17.02 22.88
C SER A 10 42.78 16.39 21.54
N LEU A 11 43.58 16.64 20.48
CA LEU A 11 43.33 16.09 19.15
C LEU A 11 43.76 14.61 19.03
N ALA A 12 44.75 14.19 19.83
CA ALA A 12 45.20 12.79 19.88
C ALA A 12 44.26 11.88 20.70
N ILE A 13 43.50 12.42 21.68
CA ILE A 13 42.54 11.64 22.47
C ILE A 13 41.16 11.57 21.77
N ALA A 14 40.80 12.57 20.96
CA ALA A 14 39.63 12.49 20.08
C ALA A 14 39.83 11.47 18.93
N GLY A 15 41.07 11.23 18.49
CA GLY A 15 41.41 10.26 17.45
C GLY A 15 41.43 8.79 17.88
N MET A 16 41.51 8.48 19.18
CA MET A 16 41.53 7.07 19.66
C MET A 16 40.20 6.56 20.24
N VAL A 17 39.26 7.44 20.62
CA VAL A 17 37.96 7.00 21.18
C VAL A 17 36.93 6.66 20.09
N LEU A 18 37.18 7.00 18.81
CA LEU A 18 36.30 6.60 17.69
C LEU A 18 36.51 5.16 17.19
N SER A 19 37.43 4.36 17.76
CA SER A 19 37.78 3.04 17.23
C SER A 19 37.28 1.83 18.03
N MET A 20 36.51 2.01 19.11
CA MET A 20 36.06 0.86 19.95
C MET A 20 34.65 1.02 20.55
N ALA A 21 33.65 1.40 19.75
CA ALA A 21 32.25 1.15 20.11
C ALA A 21 31.82 -0.22 19.55
N PRO A 22 31.17 -1.11 20.34
CA PRO A 22 30.59 -2.33 19.80
C PRO A 22 29.40 -1.92 18.92
N VAL A 23 29.59 -1.99 17.59
CA VAL A 23 28.52 -1.81 16.62
C VAL A 23 27.66 -3.06 16.71
N SER A 24 26.59 -2.99 17.47
CA SER A 24 25.44 -3.85 17.30
C SER A 24 24.21 -3.06 17.74
N VAL A 25 23.18 -3.10 16.89
CA VAL A 25 21.86 -2.48 17.06
C VAL A 25 21.77 -1.02 16.56
N PHE A 26 21.69 -0.86 15.24
CA PHE A 26 20.61 -0.19 14.50
C PHE A 26 20.90 -0.29 12.99
N ALA A 27 20.36 -1.31 12.33
CA ALA A 27 20.21 -1.34 10.88
C ALA A 27 18.98 -2.22 10.56
N ALA A 28 17.82 -1.57 10.44
CA ALA A 28 16.74 -2.11 9.65
C ALA A 28 16.93 -1.54 8.23
N ASP A 29 17.16 -2.45 7.28
CA ASP A 29 17.38 -2.27 5.83
C ASP A 29 16.74 -1.02 5.20
N GLU A 30 17.56 -0.08 4.71
CA GLU A 30 17.14 0.93 3.71
C GLU A 30 18.01 0.97 2.44
N ASP A 31 19.05 0.12 2.29
CA ASP A 31 19.98 0.25 1.14
C ASP A 31 19.90 -0.87 0.08
N THR A 32 18.86 -1.71 0.10
CA THR A 32 18.73 -2.87 -0.81
C THR A 32 17.86 -2.63 -2.06
N ARG A 33 17.34 -1.40 -2.28
CA ARG A 33 16.54 -1.06 -3.47
C ARG A 33 16.65 0.41 -3.87
N LEU A 34 16.88 0.65 -5.17
CA LEU A 34 16.89 1.98 -5.78
C LEU A 34 15.74 2.07 -6.79
N ALA A 35 14.69 2.83 -6.46
CA ALA A 35 13.46 2.89 -7.27
C ALA A 35 12.72 4.23 -7.13
N GLY A 36 12.11 4.68 -8.23
CA GLY A 36 11.10 5.73 -8.27
C GLY A 36 9.74 5.19 -8.77
N ALA A 37 8.74 6.08 -8.92
CA ALA A 37 7.42 5.67 -9.42
C ALA A 37 7.45 5.18 -10.89
N ASP A 38 8.46 5.61 -11.64
CA ASP A 38 8.75 5.18 -13.00
C ASP A 38 10.26 5.09 -13.26
N ARG A 39 10.65 4.79 -14.51
CA ARG A 39 12.06 4.67 -14.94
C ARG A 39 12.83 6.00 -14.88
N TYR A 40 12.14 7.13 -15.03
CA TYR A 40 12.77 8.45 -15.02
C TYR A 40 13.13 8.85 -13.60
N LEU A 41 12.19 8.68 -12.66
CA LEU A 41 12.46 8.88 -11.23
C LEU A 41 13.43 7.83 -10.67
N THR A 42 13.42 6.61 -11.19
CA THR A 42 14.44 5.60 -10.85
C THR A 42 15.83 6.05 -11.29
N SER A 43 15.96 6.67 -12.47
CA SER A 43 17.24 7.23 -12.92
C SER A 43 17.76 8.35 -12.01
N ILE A 44 16.86 9.19 -11.47
CA ILE A 44 17.20 10.20 -10.46
C ILE A 44 17.72 9.55 -9.18
N LYS A 45 17.03 8.53 -8.66
CA LYS A 45 17.43 7.84 -7.42
C LYS A 45 18.78 7.15 -7.53
N ILE A 46 19.08 6.57 -8.69
CA ILE A 46 20.38 5.96 -8.95
C ILE A 46 21.46 7.04 -9.05
N ALA A 47 21.21 8.16 -9.75
CA ALA A 47 22.15 9.26 -9.86
C ALA A 47 22.48 9.88 -8.49
N GLU A 48 21.48 10.14 -7.65
CA GLU A 48 21.64 10.65 -6.28
C GLU A 48 22.43 9.69 -5.37
N LYS A 49 22.33 8.37 -5.60
CA LYS A 49 23.09 7.36 -4.85
C LYS A 49 24.53 7.25 -5.35
N ALA A 50 24.74 7.32 -6.67
CA ALA A 50 26.03 7.12 -7.32
C ALA A 50 26.94 8.34 -7.23
N TYR A 51 26.39 9.56 -7.21
CA TYR A 51 27.14 10.80 -7.29
C TYR A 51 26.67 11.81 -6.24
N ALA A 52 27.61 12.33 -5.45
CA ALA A 52 27.35 13.48 -4.58
C ALA A 52 27.28 14.80 -5.37
N SER A 53 27.99 14.86 -6.49
CA SER A 53 28.01 15.93 -7.48
C SER A 53 28.54 15.38 -8.80
N ALA A 54 28.18 15.98 -9.93
CA ALA A 54 28.71 15.61 -11.24
C ALA A 54 28.74 16.84 -12.17
N ASP A 55 29.85 17.06 -12.87
CA ASP A 55 29.99 18.17 -13.83
C ASP A 55 29.30 17.85 -15.17
N THR A 56 29.23 16.56 -15.51
CA THR A 56 28.65 16.05 -16.75
C THR A 56 27.53 15.06 -16.45
N ALA A 57 26.47 15.04 -17.27
CA ALA A 57 25.46 13.98 -17.27
C ALA A 57 25.26 13.41 -18.67
N VAL A 58 24.90 12.13 -18.76
CA VAL A 58 24.50 11.48 -20.01
C VAL A 58 22.99 11.31 -20.03
N VAL A 59 22.32 11.76 -21.09
CA VAL A 59 20.86 11.60 -21.26
C VAL A 59 20.58 10.62 -22.40
N ALA A 60 19.81 9.58 -22.06
CA ALA A 60 19.42 8.49 -22.94
C ALA A 60 17.89 8.34 -23.05
N ALA A 61 17.43 7.63 -24.07
CA ALA A 61 16.00 7.41 -24.27
C ALA A 61 15.49 6.33 -23.29
N GLY A 62 14.40 6.60 -22.59
CA GLY A 62 13.79 5.65 -21.66
C GLY A 62 13.02 4.50 -22.33
N ASN A 63 12.76 4.57 -23.64
CA ASN A 63 11.98 3.57 -24.38
C ASN A 63 12.82 2.31 -24.70
N PRO A 64 12.37 1.08 -24.35
CA PRO A 64 13.12 -0.16 -24.58
C PRO A 64 13.57 -0.40 -26.02
N ASN A 65 12.79 0.06 -27.00
CA ASN A 65 13.10 -0.10 -28.42
C ASN A 65 14.29 0.76 -28.88
N ASN A 66 14.68 1.76 -28.08
CA ASN A 66 15.77 2.69 -28.38
C ASN A 66 16.94 2.59 -27.37
N LEU A 67 16.94 1.59 -26.47
CA LEU A 67 17.97 1.46 -25.43
C LEU A 67 19.33 0.99 -25.97
N VAL A 68 19.39 0.32 -27.12
CA VAL A 68 20.65 -0.20 -27.68
C VAL A 68 21.69 0.90 -27.87
N ASP A 69 21.23 2.05 -28.38
CA ASP A 69 22.05 3.24 -28.62
C ASP A 69 22.67 3.77 -27.31
N ALA A 70 21.97 3.59 -26.19
CA ALA A 70 22.35 4.08 -24.87
C ALA A 70 23.23 3.08 -24.08
N LEU A 71 23.18 1.79 -24.40
CA LEU A 71 24.03 0.78 -23.74
C LEU A 71 25.51 0.97 -24.06
N ALA A 72 25.82 1.38 -25.29
CA ALA A 72 27.18 1.76 -25.66
C ALA A 72 27.66 3.04 -24.94
N ALA A 73 26.75 3.80 -24.32
CA ALA A 73 27.09 5.03 -23.60
C ALA A 73 27.57 4.78 -22.16
N ALA A 74 27.39 3.58 -21.59
CA ALA A 74 27.84 3.29 -20.22
C ALA A 74 29.37 3.48 -20.04
N PRO A 75 30.25 2.99 -20.95
CA PRO A 75 31.68 3.29 -20.89
C PRO A 75 32.00 4.79 -21.01
N LEU A 76 31.27 5.52 -21.86
CA LEU A 76 31.47 6.96 -22.01
C LEU A 76 31.03 7.72 -20.76
N ALA A 77 29.90 7.33 -20.16
CA ALA A 77 29.40 7.92 -18.93
C ALA A 77 30.38 7.70 -17.77
N ALA A 78 30.93 6.49 -17.63
CA ALA A 78 31.95 6.20 -16.63
C ALA A 78 33.27 6.97 -16.87
N GLN A 79 33.70 7.12 -18.14
CA GLN A 79 34.88 7.93 -18.48
C GLN A 79 34.72 9.41 -18.08
N GLU A 80 33.51 9.95 -18.20
CA GLU A 80 33.20 11.35 -17.85
C GLU A 80 32.77 11.52 -16.37
N ASP A 81 32.84 10.45 -15.55
CA ASP A 81 32.35 10.40 -14.17
C ASP A 81 30.90 10.93 -14.03
N ALA A 82 30.04 10.49 -14.96
CA ALA A 82 28.72 11.08 -15.20
C ALA A 82 27.56 10.09 -14.94
N PRO A 83 26.47 10.52 -14.26
CA PRO A 83 25.26 9.73 -14.18
C PRO A 83 24.56 9.61 -15.54
N ILE A 84 23.82 8.51 -15.71
CA ILE A 84 22.91 8.31 -16.85
C ILE A 84 21.48 8.65 -16.42
N TYR A 85 20.85 9.60 -17.10
CA TYR A 85 19.44 9.91 -16.95
C TYR A 85 18.62 9.44 -18.14
N LEU A 86 17.34 9.18 -17.91
CA LEU A 86 16.40 8.81 -18.95
C LEU A 86 15.43 9.94 -19.27
N THR A 87 15.05 10.06 -20.53
CA THR A 87 13.99 10.97 -20.99
C THR A 87 13.05 10.31 -21.99
N ASP A 88 11.86 10.88 -22.17
CA ASP A 88 11.02 10.55 -23.32
C ASP A 88 11.58 11.23 -24.59
N LYS A 89 11.30 10.64 -25.76
CA LYS A 89 11.80 11.11 -27.06
C LYS A 89 11.18 12.45 -27.48
N ALA A 90 10.00 12.77 -26.94
CA ALA A 90 9.24 13.98 -27.29
C ALA A 90 9.72 15.20 -26.50
N ASP A 91 9.81 15.10 -25.17
CA ASP A 91 10.05 16.24 -24.28
C ASP A 91 10.97 15.82 -23.10
N MET A 92 11.69 16.77 -22.51
CA MET A 92 12.56 16.56 -21.36
C MET A 92 11.75 16.51 -20.06
N ASN A 93 12.09 15.58 -19.17
CA ASN A 93 11.47 15.50 -17.87
C ASN A 93 12.00 16.60 -16.92
N ASP A 94 11.12 17.47 -16.42
CA ASP A 94 11.47 18.57 -15.52
C ASP A 94 12.15 18.11 -14.23
N ASP A 95 11.78 16.96 -13.68
CA ASP A 95 12.41 16.43 -12.45
C ASP A 95 13.82 15.92 -12.72
N VAL A 96 14.08 15.40 -13.91
CA VAL A 96 15.44 15.04 -14.36
C VAL A 96 16.29 16.30 -14.51
N VAL A 97 15.74 17.37 -15.10
CA VAL A 97 16.43 18.68 -15.20
C VAL A 97 16.75 19.25 -13.81
N LYS A 98 15.81 19.20 -12.87
CA LYS A 98 16.04 19.65 -11.48
C LYS A 98 17.13 18.82 -10.80
N SER A 99 17.10 17.49 -10.97
CA SER A 99 18.11 16.59 -10.39
C SER A 99 19.51 16.89 -10.94
N MET A 100 19.66 17.08 -12.26
CA MET A 100 20.95 17.46 -12.86
C MET A 100 21.47 18.79 -12.30
N LYS A 101 20.60 19.80 -12.15
CA LYS A 101 20.99 21.09 -11.52
C LYS A 101 21.39 20.92 -10.06
N ALA A 102 20.69 20.08 -9.31
CA ALA A 102 21.01 19.82 -7.92
C ALA A 102 22.36 19.11 -7.73
N LEU A 103 22.75 18.25 -8.68
CA LEU A 103 24.06 17.60 -8.71
C LEU A 103 25.19 18.50 -9.24
N GLY A 104 24.86 19.71 -9.72
CA GLY A 104 25.85 20.66 -10.25
C GLY A 104 26.28 20.39 -11.70
N VAL A 105 25.45 19.71 -12.49
CA VAL A 105 25.76 19.38 -13.89
C VAL A 105 25.77 20.65 -14.75
N ASP A 106 26.87 20.85 -15.47
CA ASP A 106 27.04 21.94 -16.44
C ASP A 106 26.97 21.45 -17.89
N LYS A 107 27.49 20.24 -18.16
CA LYS A 107 27.55 19.62 -19.49
C LYS A 107 26.59 18.44 -19.59
N VAL A 108 25.81 18.36 -20.65
CA VAL A 108 24.91 17.22 -20.91
C VAL A 108 25.24 16.58 -22.25
N ILE A 109 25.60 15.29 -22.24
CA ILE A 109 25.83 14.48 -23.43
C ILE A 109 24.53 13.72 -23.74
N VAL A 110 23.87 14.05 -24.84
CA VAL A 110 22.61 13.41 -25.23
C VAL A 110 22.88 12.37 -26.31
N VAL A 111 22.51 11.11 -26.06
CA VAL A 111 22.87 9.97 -26.92
C VAL A 111 21.68 9.43 -27.72
N GLY A 112 21.95 9.04 -28.97
CA GLY A 112 21.01 8.31 -29.83
C GLY A 112 19.66 8.99 -29.99
N ALA A 113 18.58 8.23 -29.83
CA ALA A 113 17.21 8.72 -30.02
C ALA A 113 16.77 9.83 -29.03
N ALA A 114 17.47 10.01 -27.90
CA ALA A 114 17.19 11.11 -26.97
C ALA A 114 17.69 12.46 -27.49
N ALA A 115 18.63 12.48 -28.44
CA ALA A 115 19.12 13.70 -29.09
C ALA A 115 18.14 14.21 -30.15
N SER A 116 16.86 14.30 -29.77
CA SER A 116 15.82 14.96 -30.54
C SER A 116 15.98 16.48 -30.41
N LYS A 117 15.47 17.23 -31.40
CA LYS A 117 15.57 18.69 -31.38
C LYS A 117 14.90 19.30 -30.13
N ALA A 118 13.75 18.76 -29.71
CA ALA A 118 13.01 19.23 -28.55
C ALA A 118 13.81 19.09 -27.26
N VAL A 119 14.32 17.88 -26.97
CA VAL A 119 15.14 17.61 -25.77
C VAL A 119 16.40 18.49 -25.74
N VAL A 120 17.09 18.66 -26.87
CA VAL A 120 18.29 19.50 -26.95
C VAL A 120 17.97 20.98 -26.73
N ASP A 121 16.89 21.48 -27.32
CA ASP A 121 16.47 22.88 -27.17
C ASP A 121 16.04 23.16 -25.73
N GLU A 122 15.34 22.24 -25.07
CA GLU A 122 14.91 22.35 -23.67
C GLU A 122 16.09 22.32 -22.69
N LEU A 123 17.07 21.41 -22.90
CA LEU A 123 18.28 21.37 -22.08
C LEU A 123 19.12 22.65 -22.21
N LYS A 124 19.24 23.19 -23.44
CA LYS A 124 19.91 24.49 -23.66
C LYS A 124 19.14 25.64 -23.01
N ALA A 125 17.81 25.65 -23.12
CA ALA A 125 16.96 26.65 -22.48
C ALA A 125 17.04 26.57 -20.94
N ALA A 126 17.25 25.37 -20.39
CA ALA A 126 17.47 25.15 -18.97
C ALA A 126 18.87 25.60 -18.48
N GLY A 127 19.79 25.95 -19.39
CA GLY A 127 21.10 26.53 -19.09
C GLY A 127 22.29 25.57 -19.23
N PHE A 128 22.10 24.36 -19.74
CA PHE A 128 23.18 23.38 -19.88
C PHE A 128 23.96 23.53 -21.19
N SER A 129 25.23 23.14 -21.17
CA SER A 129 26.05 22.93 -22.38
C SER A 129 25.76 21.55 -22.97
N VAL A 130 25.07 21.50 -24.10
CA VAL A 130 24.57 20.23 -24.67
C VAL A 130 25.43 19.74 -25.83
N GLU A 131 25.91 18.50 -25.73
CA GLU A 131 26.63 17.77 -26.77
C GLU A 131 25.81 16.58 -27.29
N GLU A 132 25.56 16.53 -28.60
CA GLU A 132 24.79 15.45 -29.23
C GLU A 132 25.72 14.35 -29.76
N VAL A 133 25.46 13.10 -29.37
CA VAL A 133 26.19 11.91 -29.86
C VAL A 133 25.19 10.93 -30.48
N LYS A 134 24.97 11.07 -31.79
CA LYS A 134 24.03 10.24 -32.55
C LYS A 134 24.55 9.91 -33.95
N GLY A 135 24.16 8.75 -34.46
CA GLY A 135 24.37 8.31 -35.84
C GLY A 135 23.07 8.15 -36.61
N ALA A 136 23.16 7.66 -37.86
CA ALA A 136 21.98 7.36 -38.69
C ALA A 136 21.15 6.19 -38.13
N GLY A 137 21.80 5.27 -37.43
CA GLY A 137 21.18 4.19 -36.67
C GLY A 137 22.03 3.79 -35.47
N ARG A 138 21.71 2.62 -34.90
CA ARG A 138 22.37 2.13 -33.67
C ARG A 138 23.85 1.80 -33.85
N VAL A 139 24.24 1.32 -35.03
CA VAL A 139 25.64 0.97 -35.34
C VAL A 139 26.48 2.24 -35.40
N GLU A 140 26.04 3.23 -36.17
CA GLU A 140 26.74 4.52 -36.31
C GLU A 140 26.72 5.31 -35.00
N THR A 141 25.68 5.16 -34.19
CA THR A 141 25.63 5.78 -32.85
C THR A 141 26.65 5.15 -31.91
N ALA A 142 26.76 3.82 -31.87
CA ALA A 142 27.79 3.13 -31.09
C ALA A 142 29.20 3.51 -31.56
N GLU A 143 29.44 3.64 -32.87
CA GLU A 143 30.72 4.16 -33.39
C GLU A 143 31.00 5.60 -32.97
N ALA A 144 29.98 6.47 -32.97
CA ALA A 144 30.12 7.86 -32.52
C ALA A 144 30.47 7.95 -31.03
N ILE A 145 29.90 7.05 -30.21
CA ILE A 145 30.23 6.92 -28.79
C ILE A 145 31.66 6.37 -28.62
N ASN A 146 32.01 5.29 -29.31
CA ASN A 146 33.34 4.68 -29.21
C ASN A 146 34.48 5.63 -29.67
N LYS A 147 34.21 6.55 -30.60
CA LYS A 147 35.18 7.61 -30.99
C LYS A 147 35.50 8.61 -29.87
N LYS A 148 34.66 8.69 -28.84
CA LYS A 148 34.89 9.54 -27.65
C LYS A 148 35.61 8.81 -26.54
N LEU A 149 35.71 7.47 -26.61
CA LEU A 149 36.47 6.70 -25.64
C LEU A 149 37.97 6.91 -25.86
N THR A 150 38.68 7.13 -24.78
CA THR A 150 40.12 7.33 -24.77
C THR A 150 40.79 6.00 -24.45
N ALA A 151 41.53 5.46 -25.42
CA ALA A 151 42.33 4.24 -25.28
C ALA A 151 41.56 3.08 -24.60
N PRO A 152 40.47 2.57 -25.21
CA PRO A 152 39.71 1.46 -24.64
C PRO A 152 40.62 0.24 -24.42
N ALA A 153 40.47 -0.42 -23.27
CA ALA A 153 41.28 -1.54 -22.84
C ALA A 153 40.98 -2.84 -23.61
N GLY A 154 39.80 -2.91 -24.22
CA GLY A 154 39.36 -4.02 -25.07
C GLY A 154 38.01 -3.71 -25.74
N THR A 155 37.51 -4.66 -26.51
CA THR A 155 36.28 -4.51 -27.32
C THR A 155 35.33 -5.70 -27.17
N PHE A 156 34.09 -5.39 -26.80
CA PHE A 156 32.95 -6.30 -26.92
C PHE A 156 32.21 -6.07 -28.24
N VAL A 157 31.89 -7.14 -28.98
CA VAL A 157 31.01 -7.07 -30.15
C VAL A 157 29.67 -7.73 -29.83
N VAL A 158 28.59 -6.94 -29.95
CA VAL A 158 27.21 -7.34 -29.65
C VAL A 158 26.36 -7.36 -30.92
N GLY A 159 25.27 -8.13 -30.93
CA GLY A 159 24.37 -8.21 -32.09
C GLY A 159 23.56 -6.93 -32.30
N TYR A 160 23.14 -6.67 -33.55
CA TYR A 160 22.30 -5.53 -33.90
C TYR A 160 21.06 -5.39 -32.98
N ASP A 161 20.31 -6.48 -32.78
CA ASP A 161 19.15 -6.55 -31.86
C ASP A 161 19.47 -7.21 -30.51
N GLY A 162 20.76 -7.32 -30.16
CA GLY A 162 21.25 -7.97 -28.94
C GLY A 162 21.20 -7.07 -27.70
N VAL A 163 20.07 -6.39 -27.45
CA VAL A 163 19.97 -5.35 -26.40
C VAL A 163 20.33 -5.89 -25.02
N ALA A 164 19.83 -7.09 -24.66
CA ALA A 164 20.13 -7.71 -23.38
C ALA A 164 21.56 -8.28 -23.31
N ASP A 165 22.12 -8.70 -24.45
CA ASP A 165 23.52 -9.15 -24.55
C ASP A 165 24.46 -7.97 -24.28
N ALA A 166 24.18 -6.80 -24.88
CA ALA A 166 24.91 -5.56 -24.61
C ALA A 166 24.78 -5.09 -23.17
N MET A 167 23.59 -5.19 -22.57
CA MET A 167 23.38 -4.87 -21.15
C MET A 167 24.22 -5.76 -20.23
N SER A 168 24.40 -7.03 -20.58
CA SER A 168 25.15 -7.99 -19.74
C SER A 168 26.60 -7.60 -19.52
N VAL A 169 27.20 -6.84 -20.45
CA VAL A 169 28.59 -6.35 -20.36
C VAL A 169 28.69 -4.87 -19.97
N ALA A 170 27.58 -4.15 -19.82
CA ALA A 170 27.61 -2.68 -19.67
C ALA A 170 28.35 -2.22 -18.41
N SER A 171 28.13 -2.87 -17.25
CA SER A 171 28.82 -2.51 -16.00
C SER A 171 30.32 -2.82 -16.07
N TYR A 172 30.70 -3.97 -16.64
CA TYR A 172 32.10 -4.33 -16.83
C TYR A 172 32.81 -3.39 -17.79
N ALA A 173 32.16 -3.07 -18.92
CA ALA A 173 32.73 -2.19 -19.91
C ALA A 173 32.90 -0.77 -19.39
N ALA A 174 31.97 -0.31 -18.54
CA ALA A 174 32.08 0.94 -17.81
C ALA A 174 33.22 0.93 -16.77
N ALA A 175 33.34 -0.13 -15.96
CA ALA A 175 34.37 -0.23 -14.92
C ALA A 175 35.79 -0.37 -15.50
N ASN A 176 35.94 -1.09 -16.61
CA ASN A 176 37.22 -1.49 -17.17
C ASN A 176 37.57 -0.78 -18.48
N ASN A 177 36.82 0.25 -18.87
CA ASN A 177 37.01 1.04 -20.09
C ASN A 177 37.05 0.17 -21.38
N TYR A 178 36.07 -0.72 -21.57
CA TYR A 178 35.92 -1.47 -22.83
C TYR A 178 34.97 -0.74 -23.79
N ALA A 179 35.29 -0.79 -25.08
CA ALA A 179 34.37 -0.36 -26.13
C ALA A 179 33.26 -1.40 -26.36
N ILE A 180 32.04 -0.93 -26.59
CA ILE A 180 30.91 -1.78 -27.00
C ILE A 180 30.60 -1.47 -28.46
N VAL A 181 30.90 -2.42 -29.34
CA VAL A 181 30.68 -2.33 -30.79
C VAL A 181 29.43 -3.11 -31.17
N VAL A 182 28.51 -2.46 -31.88
CA VAL A 182 27.28 -3.09 -32.37
C VAL A 182 27.50 -3.60 -33.79
N ALA A 183 27.24 -4.90 -34.01
CA ALA A 183 27.30 -5.51 -35.33
C ALA A 183 26.13 -5.06 -36.23
N ASN A 184 26.31 -5.14 -37.54
CA ASN A 184 25.25 -4.93 -38.52
C ASN A 184 24.17 -6.02 -38.44
N GLN A 185 23.02 -5.80 -39.08
CA GLN A 185 21.93 -6.78 -39.16
C GLN A 185 22.34 -8.14 -39.75
N ASN A 186 23.39 -8.17 -40.57
CA ASN A 186 23.96 -9.40 -41.13
C ASN A 186 24.94 -10.13 -40.17
N GLY A 187 25.10 -9.63 -38.94
CA GLY A 187 25.97 -10.18 -37.89
C GLY A 187 27.45 -9.84 -38.02
N THR A 188 27.86 -8.95 -38.94
CA THR A 188 29.27 -8.50 -39.07
C THR A 188 29.46 -7.07 -38.56
N PRO A 189 30.56 -6.74 -37.87
CA PRO A 189 30.85 -5.35 -37.51
C PRO A 189 31.18 -4.50 -38.75
N ASN A 190 31.12 -3.18 -38.60
CA ASN A 190 31.58 -2.25 -39.63
C ASN A 190 33.11 -2.25 -39.69
N GLY A 191 33.66 -2.66 -40.84
CA GLY A 191 35.10 -2.75 -41.05
C GLY A 191 35.75 -3.91 -40.29
N THR A 192 37.08 -3.82 -40.12
CA THR A 192 37.85 -4.78 -39.33
C THR A 192 37.87 -4.32 -37.88
N VAL A 193 37.30 -5.13 -36.98
CA VAL A 193 37.30 -4.89 -35.53
C VAL A 193 38.14 -5.97 -34.88
N ASP A 194 39.12 -5.56 -34.07
CA ASP A 194 39.86 -6.46 -33.18
C ASP A 194 39.03 -6.62 -31.90
N ALA A 195 38.43 -7.79 -31.73
CA ALA A 195 37.46 -8.05 -30.68
C ALA A 195 38.01 -9.06 -29.68
N ASP A 196 37.97 -8.73 -28.40
CA ASP A 196 38.30 -9.66 -27.32
C ASP A 196 37.14 -10.65 -27.11
N TYR A 197 35.91 -10.13 -27.15
CA TYR A 197 34.72 -10.91 -26.87
C TYR A 197 33.59 -10.67 -27.87
N ILE A 198 32.87 -11.75 -28.20
CA ILE A 198 31.59 -11.70 -28.90
C ILE A 198 30.50 -12.05 -27.89
N VAL A 199 29.51 -11.18 -27.73
CA VAL A 199 28.41 -11.40 -26.78
C VAL A 199 27.11 -11.66 -27.53
N GLY A 200 26.53 -12.84 -27.31
CA GLY A 200 25.34 -13.32 -28.00
C GLY A 200 25.62 -14.44 -29.01
N GLY A 201 24.56 -15.14 -29.42
CA GLY A 201 24.64 -16.32 -30.28
C GLY A 201 25.12 -16.03 -31.71
N THR A 202 25.52 -17.09 -32.43
CA THR A 202 26.04 -17.02 -33.81
C THR A 202 25.03 -16.46 -34.83
N ALA A 203 23.74 -16.54 -34.52
CA ALA A 203 22.68 -15.92 -35.31
C ALA A 203 22.67 -14.39 -35.23
N ARG A 204 23.31 -13.79 -34.22
CA ARG A 204 23.33 -12.34 -33.96
C ARG A 204 24.67 -11.70 -34.32
N VAL A 205 25.78 -12.40 -34.07
CA VAL A 205 27.12 -11.96 -34.41
C VAL A 205 27.89 -13.14 -34.97
N LYS A 206 28.46 -13.01 -36.17
CA LYS A 206 29.32 -14.02 -36.78
C LYS A 206 30.64 -14.15 -36.01
N ASP A 207 31.32 -15.28 -36.15
CA ASP A 207 32.63 -15.46 -35.51
C ASP A 207 33.64 -14.44 -36.05
N ILE A 208 34.42 -13.87 -35.13
CA ILE A 208 35.52 -12.93 -35.38
C ILE A 208 36.78 -13.64 -34.90
N ALA A 209 37.80 -13.73 -35.76
CA ALA A 209 39.02 -14.45 -35.43
C ALA A 209 39.71 -13.80 -34.23
N GLY A 210 40.08 -14.61 -33.23
CA GLY A 210 40.72 -14.14 -31.99
C GLY A 210 39.77 -13.84 -30.84
N ALA A 211 38.47 -13.64 -31.11
CA ALA A 211 37.49 -13.28 -30.08
C ALA A 211 36.88 -14.50 -29.36
N LYS A 212 36.69 -14.40 -28.04
CA LYS A 212 35.98 -15.42 -27.24
C LYS A 212 34.47 -15.15 -27.22
N ARG A 213 33.66 -16.17 -27.51
CA ARG A 213 32.19 -16.03 -27.53
C ARG A 213 31.57 -16.30 -26.17
N LEU A 214 30.73 -15.38 -25.70
CA LEU A 214 29.90 -15.47 -24.50
C LEU A 214 28.43 -15.46 -24.93
N ALA A 215 27.77 -16.61 -24.88
CA ALA A 215 26.40 -16.76 -25.36
C ALA A 215 25.67 -17.88 -24.63
N GLY A 216 24.39 -17.67 -24.35
CA GLY A 216 23.50 -18.68 -23.78
C GLY A 216 22.28 -18.97 -24.64
N ALA A 217 21.42 -19.87 -24.14
CA ALA A 217 20.14 -20.23 -24.77
C ALA A 217 19.15 -19.04 -24.80
N ASP A 218 19.23 -18.15 -23.81
CA ASP A 218 18.46 -16.92 -23.74
C ASP A 218 19.30 -15.79 -23.11
N ARG A 219 18.68 -14.61 -22.93
CA ARG A 219 19.34 -13.43 -22.38
C ARG A 219 19.88 -13.62 -20.95
N TYR A 220 19.25 -14.48 -20.16
CA TYR A 220 19.64 -14.73 -18.78
C TYR A 220 20.83 -15.68 -18.73
N ASP A 221 20.84 -16.69 -19.61
CA ASP A 221 21.97 -17.58 -19.79
C ASP A 221 23.18 -16.84 -20.38
N THR A 222 23.01 -15.95 -21.36
CA THR A 222 24.11 -15.06 -21.81
C THR A 222 24.66 -14.21 -20.67
N ASN A 223 23.79 -13.59 -19.86
CA ASN A 223 24.21 -12.81 -18.69
C ASN A 223 25.00 -13.66 -17.68
N LYS A 224 24.56 -14.90 -17.44
CA LYS A 224 25.29 -15.86 -16.60
C LYS A 224 26.68 -16.17 -17.15
N GLN A 225 26.82 -16.43 -18.45
CA GLN A 225 28.12 -16.71 -19.08
C GLN A 225 29.06 -15.50 -18.99
N VAL A 226 28.52 -14.28 -19.13
CA VAL A 226 29.30 -13.05 -18.97
C VAL A 226 29.81 -12.89 -17.54
N ILE A 227 28.93 -13.07 -16.54
CA ILE A 227 29.29 -12.95 -15.12
C ILE A 227 30.31 -14.02 -14.71
N ALA A 228 30.22 -15.23 -15.27
CA ALA A 228 31.15 -16.31 -14.97
C ALA A 228 32.53 -16.15 -15.61
N GLU A 229 32.61 -15.46 -16.76
CA GLU A 229 33.85 -15.28 -17.50
C GLU A 229 34.66 -14.06 -17.04
N LEU A 230 33.97 -12.94 -16.80
CA LEU A 230 34.61 -11.67 -16.52
C LEU A 230 34.93 -11.51 -15.02
N ASP A 231 36.01 -10.78 -14.74
CA ASP A 231 36.50 -10.58 -13.38
C ASP A 231 35.72 -9.47 -12.66
N PHE A 232 34.58 -9.85 -12.06
CA PHE A 232 33.72 -8.98 -11.27
C PHE A 232 34.00 -9.08 -9.77
N ASP A 233 33.78 -7.98 -9.04
CA ASP A 233 33.71 -7.98 -7.57
C ASP A 233 32.27 -8.26 -7.12
N PHE A 234 32.10 -9.35 -6.37
CA PHE A 234 30.80 -9.82 -5.86
C PHE A 234 30.46 -9.28 -4.47
N GLY A 235 31.24 -8.34 -3.91
CA GLY A 235 30.91 -7.65 -2.67
C GLY A 235 29.57 -6.91 -2.72
N THR A 236 29.20 -6.38 -3.89
CA THR A 236 27.84 -5.92 -4.19
C THR A 236 27.37 -6.53 -5.51
N VAL A 237 26.12 -6.95 -5.57
CA VAL A 237 25.48 -7.44 -6.81
C VAL A 237 24.18 -6.69 -7.05
N TYR A 238 24.08 -6.09 -8.22
CA TYR A 238 22.89 -5.38 -8.65
C TYR A 238 21.97 -6.31 -9.43
N VAL A 239 20.66 -6.17 -9.23
CA VAL A 239 19.65 -6.99 -9.92
C VAL A 239 18.72 -6.08 -10.70
N GLY A 240 18.63 -6.29 -12.02
CA GLY A 240 17.82 -5.48 -12.92
C GLY A 240 16.91 -6.30 -13.82
N ASN A 241 15.82 -5.70 -14.30
CA ASN A 241 14.88 -6.42 -15.17
C ASN A 241 15.42 -6.57 -16.60
N GLY A 242 15.64 -7.82 -17.02
CA GLY A 242 16.16 -8.19 -18.33
C GLY A 242 15.19 -8.05 -19.49
N LEU A 243 13.89 -7.79 -19.24
CA LEU A 243 12.89 -7.52 -20.28
C LEU A 243 12.80 -6.04 -20.61
N THR A 244 12.81 -5.17 -19.60
CA THR A 244 12.67 -3.71 -19.78
C THR A 244 14.01 -3.00 -19.93
N LEU A 245 15.08 -3.50 -19.28
CA LEU A 245 16.49 -3.07 -19.35
C LEU A 245 16.81 -1.62 -18.96
N ALA A 246 15.82 -0.72 -18.86
CA ALA A 246 16.01 0.70 -18.60
C ALA A 246 16.68 0.98 -17.24
N ASP A 247 16.17 0.36 -16.17
CA ASP A 247 16.71 0.54 -14.81
C ASP A 247 18.11 -0.09 -14.68
N ALA A 248 18.36 -1.20 -15.39
CA ALA A 248 19.65 -1.87 -15.45
C ALA A 248 20.70 -1.00 -16.15
N LEU A 249 20.34 -0.36 -17.28
CA LEU A 249 21.21 0.57 -18.00
C LEU A 249 21.66 1.70 -17.10
N VAL A 250 20.73 2.36 -16.40
CA VAL A 250 21.09 3.48 -15.52
C VAL A 250 21.94 3.01 -14.34
N GLY A 251 21.64 1.83 -13.80
CA GLY A 251 22.45 1.22 -12.75
C GLY A 251 23.83 0.74 -13.19
N SER A 252 24.15 0.69 -14.49
CA SER A 252 25.45 0.21 -14.98
C SER A 252 26.63 1.06 -14.51
N VAL A 253 26.46 2.39 -14.46
CA VAL A 253 27.51 3.30 -13.99
C VAL A 253 27.69 3.23 -12.48
N LEU A 254 26.61 3.01 -11.73
CA LEU A 254 26.68 2.76 -10.29
C LEU A 254 27.41 1.43 -10.00
N ALA A 255 27.03 0.36 -10.71
CA ALA A 255 27.69 -0.93 -10.58
C ALA A 255 29.16 -0.88 -11.00
N ALA A 256 29.51 -0.03 -11.96
CA ALA A 256 30.88 0.14 -12.42
C ALA A 256 31.82 0.71 -11.35
N GLN A 257 31.33 1.57 -10.44
CA GLN A 257 32.14 2.18 -9.37
C GLN A 257 32.78 1.14 -8.43
N THR A 258 32.13 -0.01 -8.28
CA THR A 258 32.59 -1.13 -7.46
C THR A 258 32.98 -2.36 -8.29
N ASN A 259 33.11 -2.23 -9.61
CA ASN A 259 33.33 -3.34 -10.55
C ASN A 259 32.35 -4.51 -10.32
N SER A 260 31.09 -4.19 -10.01
CA SER A 260 30.07 -5.15 -9.62
C SER A 260 29.24 -5.66 -10.82
N PRO A 261 28.77 -6.91 -10.76
CA PRO A 261 27.93 -7.46 -11.81
C PRO A 261 26.48 -6.96 -11.71
N ILE A 262 25.81 -6.89 -12.85
CA ILE A 262 24.34 -6.74 -12.94
C ILE A 262 23.73 -8.07 -13.37
N ALA A 263 23.01 -8.71 -12.46
CA ALA A 263 22.25 -9.91 -12.73
C ALA A 263 20.87 -9.56 -13.32
N LEU A 264 20.51 -10.18 -14.44
CA LEU A 264 19.22 -9.94 -15.11
C LEU A 264 18.12 -10.90 -14.63
N THR A 265 16.92 -10.37 -14.36
CA THR A 265 15.72 -11.14 -13.99
C THR A 265 14.55 -10.92 -14.96
N ASP A 266 13.57 -11.83 -15.00
CA ASP A 266 12.28 -11.60 -15.64
C ASP A 266 11.27 -10.86 -14.73
N GLY A 267 11.69 -10.52 -13.52
CA GLY A 267 10.90 -9.84 -12.48
C GLY A 267 10.12 -10.78 -11.56
N LYS A 268 10.03 -12.08 -11.89
CA LYS A 268 9.19 -13.06 -11.18
C LYS A 268 9.97 -14.27 -10.68
N THR A 269 11.00 -14.72 -11.39
CA THR A 269 11.73 -15.95 -11.10
C THR A 269 13.24 -15.74 -11.16
N VAL A 270 13.99 -16.55 -10.40
CA VAL A 270 15.45 -16.59 -10.48
C VAL A 270 15.86 -17.48 -11.63
N LYS A 271 16.52 -16.87 -12.63
CA LYS A 271 17.06 -17.59 -13.80
C LYS A 271 18.58 -17.56 -13.89
N ALA A 272 19.23 -16.58 -13.27
CA ALA A 272 20.69 -16.51 -13.18
C ALA A 272 21.16 -17.10 -11.85
N ASP A 273 21.81 -18.26 -11.90
CA ASP A 273 22.52 -18.83 -10.75
C ASP A 273 23.87 -18.13 -10.62
N ILE A 274 23.87 -17.05 -9.83
CA ILE A 274 25.07 -16.26 -9.45
C ILE A 274 25.50 -16.53 -8.01
N ALA A 275 24.78 -17.40 -7.30
CA ALA A 275 24.93 -17.55 -5.87
C ALA A 275 26.21 -18.32 -5.49
N SER A 276 26.77 -19.12 -6.42
CA SER A 276 28.10 -19.70 -6.26
C SER A 276 29.22 -18.66 -6.17
N ASN A 277 28.96 -17.41 -6.57
CA ASN A 277 29.91 -16.31 -6.57
C ASN A 277 29.68 -15.31 -5.43
N LEU A 278 28.61 -15.47 -4.64
CA LEU A 278 28.31 -14.59 -3.50
C LEU A 278 29.02 -15.09 -2.24
N ASP A 279 29.65 -14.16 -1.52
CA ASP A 279 30.15 -14.40 -0.17
C ASP A 279 29.04 -14.11 0.85
N ALA A 280 29.25 -14.55 2.11
CA ALA A 280 28.27 -14.33 3.19
C ALA A 280 27.95 -12.84 3.44
N ASP A 281 28.90 -11.96 3.12
CA ASP A 281 28.80 -10.51 3.32
C ASP A 281 28.37 -9.75 2.04
N SER A 282 28.09 -10.45 0.93
CA SER A 282 27.67 -9.83 -0.33
C SER A 282 26.34 -9.07 -0.19
N VAL A 283 26.30 -7.84 -0.68
CA VAL A 283 25.09 -6.98 -0.67
C VAL A 283 24.34 -7.11 -1.99
N VAL A 284 23.05 -7.40 -1.95
CA VAL A 284 22.20 -7.48 -3.16
C VAL A 284 21.30 -6.26 -3.24
N VAL A 285 21.38 -5.52 -4.35
CA VAL A 285 20.66 -4.26 -4.57
C VAL A 285 19.71 -4.37 -5.77
N ALA A 286 18.43 -4.10 -5.57
CA ALA A 286 17.43 -4.07 -6.63
C ALA A 286 17.45 -2.73 -7.39
N LEU A 287 17.51 -2.80 -8.72
CA LEU A 287 17.35 -1.65 -9.62
C LEU A 287 15.91 -1.63 -10.16
N GLY A 288 15.11 -0.66 -9.69
CA GLY A 288 13.71 -0.49 -10.04
C GLY A 288 12.73 -0.99 -8.96
N GLY A 289 11.46 -0.63 -9.13
CA GLY A 289 10.38 -0.97 -8.20
C GLY A 289 10.07 -2.47 -8.15
N THR A 290 9.18 -2.89 -7.25
CA THR A 290 8.81 -4.30 -7.05
C THR A 290 8.16 -4.96 -8.28
N ALA A 291 7.58 -4.16 -9.18
CA ALA A 291 7.08 -4.62 -10.48
C ALA A 291 8.19 -4.98 -11.47
N ALA A 292 9.36 -4.33 -11.37
CA ALA A 292 10.53 -4.62 -12.19
C ALA A 292 11.38 -5.74 -11.58
N VAL A 293 11.61 -5.69 -10.26
CA VAL A 293 12.38 -6.67 -9.49
C VAL A 293 11.64 -6.96 -8.18
N SER A 294 10.91 -8.07 -8.12
CA SER A 294 10.15 -8.45 -6.92
C SER A 294 11.06 -8.83 -5.74
N ASN A 295 10.54 -8.73 -4.50
CA ASN A 295 11.32 -9.12 -3.31
C ASN A 295 11.70 -10.61 -3.37
N ALA A 296 10.83 -11.47 -3.91
CA ALA A 296 11.11 -12.89 -4.10
C ALA A 296 12.35 -13.15 -4.99
N VAL A 297 12.63 -12.28 -5.97
CA VAL A 297 13.85 -12.38 -6.78
C VAL A 297 15.09 -12.06 -5.94
N ILE A 298 15.03 -11.01 -5.11
CA ILE A 298 16.15 -10.63 -4.23
C ILE A 298 16.42 -11.72 -3.20
N ASP A 299 15.37 -12.26 -2.58
CA ASP A 299 15.47 -13.33 -1.59
C ASP A 299 16.10 -14.59 -2.18
N ALA A 300 15.76 -14.93 -3.42
CA ALA A 300 16.26 -16.13 -4.09
C ALA A 300 17.65 -15.93 -4.73
N VAL A 301 18.12 -14.70 -4.95
CA VAL A 301 19.54 -14.43 -5.24
C VAL A 301 20.37 -14.62 -3.97
N LYS A 302 19.89 -14.14 -2.82
CA LYS A 302 20.55 -14.34 -1.51
C LYS A 302 20.49 -15.80 -1.03
N ASN A 303 19.41 -16.51 -1.37
CA ASN A 303 19.14 -17.89 -0.95
C ASN A 303 18.78 -18.76 -2.16
N PRO A 304 19.76 -19.15 -3.01
CA PRO A 304 19.52 -19.98 -4.18
C PRO A 304 18.89 -21.34 -3.81
N PRO A 305 17.95 -21.88 -4.59
CA PRO A 305 17.45 -23.24 -4.40
C PRO A 305 18.59 -24.26 -4.60
N SER A 306 18.72 -25.25 -3.70
CA SER A 306 19.77 -26.26 -3.78
C SER A 306 19.61 -27.18 -5.02
N THR A 307 20.73 -27.44 -5.70
CA THR A 307 20.81 -28.10 -7.02
C THR A 307 20.72 -29.63 -7.02
N GLY A 308 20.44 -30.28 -5.88
CA GLY A 308 20.31 -31.76 -5.80
C GLY A 308 19.01 -32.31 -6.43
N GLU A 309 18.98 -33.56 -6.90
CA GLU A 309 17.73 -34.21 -7.37
C GLU A 309 16.74 -34.39 -6.20
N PHE A 310 15.46 -34.04 -6.41
CA PHE A 310 14.39 -34.27 -5.42
C PHE A 310 14.00 -35.76 -5.41
N LYS A 311 14.29 -36.46 -4.32
CA LYS A 311 14.03 -37.90 -4.14
C LYS A 311 13.62 -38.22 -2.70
N VAL A 312 12.95 -39.36 -2.50
CA VAL A 312 12.67 -39.91 -1.17
C VAL A 312 13.91 -40.63 -0.65
N GLU A 313 14.40 -40.22 0.52
CA GLU A 313 15.57 -40.84 1.16
C GLU A 313 15.18 -42.02 2.05
N SER A 314 14.07 -41.90 2.78
CA SER A 314 13.61 -42.99 3.65
C SER A 314 12.13 -42.89 3.97
N ILE A 315 11.49 -44.05 4.15
CA ILE A 315 10.13 -44.20 4.67
C ILE A 315 10.20 -45.13 5.89
N LYS A 316 9.77 -44.68 7.07
CA LYS A 316 9.84 -45.45 8.32
C LYS A 316 8.61 -45.19 9.20
N ALA A 317 8.18 -46.19 9.96
CA ALA A 317 7.24 -45.99 11.05
C ALA A 317 7.95 -45.23 12.18
N SER A 318 7.49 -44.01 12.48
CA SER A 318 8.10 -43.13 13.49
C SER A 318 7.31 -43.10 14.80
N ALA A 319 6.04 -43.51 14.77
CA ALA A 319 5.18 -43.70 15.94
C ALA A 319 4.09 -44.71 15.60
N ALA A 320 3.35 -45.20 16.60
CA ALA A 320 2.24 -46.14 16.37
C ALA A 320 1.13 -45.60 15.44
N ASN A 321 0.99 -44.29 15.31
CA ASN A 321 0.04 -43.60 14.43
C ASN A 321 0.70 -42.75 13.34
N ALA A 322 2.03 -42.86 13.13
CA ALA A 322 2.73 -41.97 12.22
C ALA A 322 3.77 -42.69 11.37
N ILE A 323 3.78 -42.37 10.07
CA ILE A 323 4.82 -42.74 9.12
C ILE A 323 5.57 -41.48 8.74
N LYS A 324 6.90 -41.54 8.81
CA LYS A 324 7.79 -40.44 8.43
C LYS A 324 8.44 -40.72 7.09
N VAL A 325 8.36 -39.75 6.18
CA VAL A 325 8.96 -39.76 4.84
C VAL A 325 9.97 -38.61 4.76
N ASN A 326 11.24 -38.95 4.56
CA ASN A 326 12.32 -37.97 4.40
C ASN A 326 12.65 -37.78 2.93
N PHE A 327 12.90 -36.54 2.53
CA PHE A 327 13.26 -36.14 1.17
C PHE A 327 14.64 -35.49 1.14
N SER A 328 15.33 -35.61 0.01
CA SER A 328 16.66 -35.01 -0.20
C SER A 328 16.65 -33.48 -0.17
N LYS A 329 15.50 -32.85 -0.46
CA LYS A 329 15.25 -31.40 -0.40
C LYS A 329 13.75 -31.11 -0.42
N ALA A 330 13.36 -29.85 -0.29
CA ALA A 330 11.97 -29.43 -0.43
C ALA A 330 11.45 -29.62 -1.87
N PRO A 331 10.21 -30.12 -2.07
CA PRO A 331 9.59 -30.13 -3.39
C PRO A 331 9.31 -28.70 -3.85
N ALA A 332 9.40 -28.47 -5.17
CA ALA A 332 9.02 -27.18 -5.77
C ALA A 332 7.55 -26.81 -5.52
N ASP A 333 6.70 -27.83 -5.39
CA ASP A 333 5.28 -27.72 -5.09
C ASP A 333 4.87 -28.92 -4.24
N VAL A 334 4.48 -28.65 -3.00
CA VAL A 334 4.06 -29.68 -2.03
C VAL A 334 2.71 -30.29 -2.40
N GLU A 335 1.83 -29.57 -3.09
CA GLU A 335 0.49 -30.05 -3.46
C GLU A 335 0.56 -31.13 -4.55
N LYS A 336 1.67 -31.15 -5.29
CA LYS A 336 1.94 -32.14 -6.33
C LYS A 336 2.55 -33.43 -5.81
N VAL A 337 2.90 -33.51 -4.52
CA VAL A 337 3.42 -34.74 -3.89
C VAL A 337 2.28 -35.44 -3.17
N THR A 338 1.93 -36.64 -3.65
CA THR A 338 0.84 -37.45 -3.08
C THR A 338 1.39 -38.71 -2.42
N PHE A 339 0.68 -39.15 -1.38
CA PHE A 339 1.03 -40.31 -0.57
C PHE A 339 -0.15 -41.27 -0.54
N THR A 340 0.08 -42.53 -0.87
CA THR A 340 -0.91 -43.60 -0.68
C THR A 340 -0.40 -44.55 0.39
N VAL A 341 -1.26 -44.88 1.35
CA VAL A 341 -0.99 -45.85 2.41
C VAL A 341 -2.06 -46.93 2.32
N GLU A 342 -1.65 -48.17 2.05
CA GLU A 342 -2.57 -49.30 1.86
C GLU A 342 -2.22 -50.45 2.80
N ASN A 343 -3.26 -51.11 3.33
CA ASN A 343 -3.13 -52.38 4.06
C ASN A 343 -3.89 -53.45 3.28
N ALA A 344 -3.17 -54.43 2.72
CA ALA A 344 -3.74 -55.51 1.92
C ALA A 344 -4.74 -55.02 0.83
N GLY A 345 -4.43 -53.90 0.18
CA GLY A 345 -5.26 -53.28 -0.87
C GLY A 345 -6.40 -52.37 -0.36
N THR A 346 -6.54 -52.18 0.96
CA THR A 346 -7.46 -51.20 1.54
C THR A 346 -6.71 -49.88 1.77
N ALA A 347 -7.15 -48.79 1.13
CA ALA A 347 -6.55 -47.48 1.29
C ALA A 347 -6.90 -46.82 2.63
N LEU A 348 -5.91 -46.22 3.28
CA LEU A 348 -6.05 -45.38 4.46
C LEU A 348 -5.73 -43.92 4.09
N THR A 349 -6.41 -42.97 4.73
CA THR A 349 -6.26 -41.53 4.49
C THR A 349 -5.64 -40.82 5.70
N PRO A 350 -4.31 -40.90 5.89
CA PRO A 350 -3.64 -40.13 6.93
C PRO A 350 -3.58 -38.64 6.57
N THR A 351 -3.54 -37.79 7.60
CA THR A 351 -3.25 -36.36 7.45
C THR A 351 -1.77 -36.16 7.19
N VAL A 352 -1.42 -35.42 6.13
CA VAL A 352 -0.03 -35.13 5.77
C VAL A 352 0.40 -33.82 6.43
N ASN A 353 1.42 -33.87 7.29
CA ASN A 353 2.01 -32.70 7.93
C ASN A 353 3.47 -32.56 7.50
N TRP A 354 3.83 -31.44 6.90
CA TRP A 354 5.21 -31.14 6.51
C TRP A 354 5.94 -30.40 7.63
N ASN A 355 7.24 -30.65 7.78
CA ASN A 355 8.10 -29.80 8.59
C ASN A 355 8.29 -28.42 7.92
N GLU A 356 8.80 -27.45 8.68
CA GLU A 356 9.01 -26.07 8.20
C GLU A 356 9.92 -26.01 6.96
N ALA A 357 10.97 -26.84 6.93
CA ALA A 357 11.88 -26.97 5.81
C ALA A 357 11.29 -27.71 4.58
N LYS A 358 10.09 -28.30 4.71
CA LYS A 358 9.42 -29.13 3.69
C LYS A 358 10.26 -30.30 3.16
N THR A 359 11.22 -30.77 3.95
CA THR A 359 12.09 -31.93 3.65
C THR A 359 11.62 -33.21 4.32
N GLU A 360 10.62 -33.12 5.20
CA GLU A 360 10.06 -34.25 5.93
C GLU A 360 8.52 -34.14 5.91
N ALA A 361 7.86 -35.23 5.50
CA ALA A 361 6.42 -35.37 5.60
C ALA A 361 6.08 -36.44 6.65
N THR A 362 5.21 -36.08 7.58
CA THR A 362 4.64 -36.98 8.57
C THR A 362 3.20 -37.31 8.18
N LEU A 363 2.96 -38.58 7.86
CA LEU A 363 1.64 -39.14 7.58
C LEU A 363 1.03 -39.58 8.91
N ALA A 364 0.20 -38.72 9.50
CA ALA A 364 -0.43 -38.94 10.79
C ALA A 364 -1.82 -39.55 10.61
N TYR A 365 -2.04 -40.73 11.19
CA TYR A 365 -3.35 -41.35 11.25
C TYR A 365 -4.08 -40.93 12.53
N SER A 366 -5.40 -40.76 12.45
CA SER A 366 -6.22 -40.29 13.58
C SER A 366 -6.28 -41.31 14.74
N ALA A 367 -5.91 -42.56 14.48
CA ALA A 367 -5.71 -43.62 15.46
C ALA A 367 -4.35 -44.30 15.23
N ASN A 368 -3.96 -45.22 16.12
CA ASN A 368 -2.82 -46.09 15.85
C ASN A 368 -3.11 -46.94 14.60
N TYR A 369 -2.10 -47.16 13.76
CA TYR A 369 -2.19 -48.10 12.65
C TYR A 369 -2.49 -49.50 13.21
N PRO A 370 -3.54 -50.19 12.74
CA PRO A 370 -3.81 -51.56 13.11
C PRO A 370 -2.60 -52.47 12.87
N ASN A 371 -2.47 -53.52 13.67
CA ASN A 371 -1.41 -54.52 13.48
C ASN A 371 -1.50 -55.12 12.06
N GLY A 372 -0.41 -55.06 11.29
CA GLY A 372 -0.39 -55.52 9.91
C GLY A 372 0.75 -54.93 9.08
N ASN A 373 0.78 -55.32 7.80
CA ASN A 373 1.73 -54.82 6.81
C ASN A 373 1.08 -53.73 5.95
N TYR A 374 1.83 -52.68 5.67
CA TYR A 374 1.38 -51.49 4.96
C TYR A 374 2.32 -51.15 3.82
N THR A 375 1.75 -50.91 2.65
CA THR A 375 2.44 -50.36 1.48
C THR A 375 2.31 -48.85 1.49
N VAL A 376 3.43 -48.12 1.50
CA VAL A 376 3.47 -46.66 1.38
C VAL A 376 4.08 -46.30 0.04
N LYS A 377 3.34 -45.57 -0.79
CA LYS A 377 3.78 -45.11 -2.10
C LYS A 377 3.73 -43.58 -2.18
N VAL A 378 4.80 -42.99 -2.73
CA VAL A 378 5.00 -41.54 -2.86
C VAL A 378 5.11 -41.20 -4.34
N VAL A 379 4.29 -40.26 -4.81
CA VAL A 379 4.18 -39.88 -6.22
C VAL A 379 4.31 -38.35 -6.35
N GLN A 380 4.97 -37.88 -7.40
CA GLN A 380 5.00 -36.46 -7.78
C GLN A 380 4.63 -36.29 -9.25
N ASN A 381 3.57 -35.52 -9.56
CA ASN A 381 3.09 -35.31 -10.94
C ASN A 381 3.00 -36.63 -11.74
N ASP A 382 2.35 -37.63 -11.16
CA ASP A 382 2.17 -38.99 -11.72
C ASP A 382 3.46 -39.84 -11.83
N LYS A 383 4.64 -39.33 -11.46
CA LYS A 383 5.89 -40.10 -11.35
C LYS A 383 6.04 -40.71 -9.96
N GLU A 384 6.16 -42.03 -9.87
CA GLU A 384 6.48 -42.72 -8.61
C GLU A 384 7.91 -42.38 -8.16
N LEU A 385 8.05 -41.86 -6.93
CA LEU A 385 9.32 -41.52 -6.32
C LEU A 385 9.87 -42.66 -5.45
N ALA A 386 8.99 -43.33 -4.70
CA ALA A 386 9.34 -44.50 -3.90
C ALA A 386 8.09 -45.30 -3.48
N THR A 387 8.27 -46.61 -3.28
CA THR A 387 7.31 -47.51 -2.64
C THR A 387 8.01 -48.33 -1.57
N LYS A 388 7.42 -48.45 -0.37
CA LYS A 388 8.01 -49.18 0.76
C LYS A 388 6.96 -49.93 1.58
N GLU A 389 7.28 -51.17 1.94
CA GLU A 389 6.54 -51.97 2.92
C GLU A 389 6.99 -51.67 4.36
N LEU A 390 6.02 -51.47 5.26
CA LEU A 390 6.19 -51.28 6.70
C LEU A 390 5.33 -52.28 7.47
N THR A 391 5.79 -52.73 8.63
CA THR A 391 5.01 -53.55 9.56
C THR A 391 4.71 -52.74 10.81
N PHE A 392 3.43 -52.66 11.18
CA PHE A 392 2.98 -52.07 12.44
C PHE A 392 2.59 -53.17 13.42
N GLU A 393 3.08 -53.08 14.65
CA GLU A 393 2.63 -53.91 15.77
C GLU A 393 1.77 -53.10 16.73
N GLN A 394 0.97 -53.79 17.56
CA GLN A 394 0.26 -53.14 18.66
C GLN A 394 1.23 -52.37 19.56
N GLN A 395 0.93 -51.10 19.83
CA GLN A 395 1.75 -50.26 20.71
C GLN A 395 1.88 -50.88 22.09
N LYS A 396 3.12 -51.06 22.56
CA LYS A 396 3.44 -51.68 23.85
C LYS A 396 4.59 -50.94 24.52
N VAL A 397 4.68 -51.02 25.84
CA VAL A 397 5.86 -50.57 26.56
C VAL A 397 7.07 -51.37 26.07
N ALA A 398 8.13 -50.68 25.66
CA ALA A 398 9.36 -51.32 25.22
C ALA A 398 10.51 -51.09 26.21
N LYS A 399 10.56 -49.92 26.85
CA LYS A 399 11.56 -49.59 27.86
C LYS A 399 10.94 -48.74 28.98
N ILE A 400 11.25 -49.10 30.22
CA ILE A 400 10.99 -48.30 31.42
C ILE A 400 12.36 -47.88 31.96
N GLU A 401 12.54 -46.59 32.20
CA GLU A 401 13.79 -46.02 32.66
C GLU A 401 13.52 -45.12 33.87
N ILE A 402 14.11 -45.45 35.02
CA ILE A 402 14.12 -44.53 36.16
C ILE A 402 15.27 -43.57 35.90
N THR A 403 14.94 -42.31 35.63
CA THR A 403 15.90 -41.30 35.18
C THR A 403 16.67 -40.68 36.34
N SER A 404 16.14 -40.74 37.56
CA SER A 404 16.82 -40.25 38.76
C SER A 404 17.83 -41.24 39.33
N ASP A 405 19.05 -40.76 39.60
CA ASP A 405 20.06 -41.47 40.40
C ASP A 405 19.91 -41.22 41.92
N VAL A 406 19.04 -40.27 42.30
CA VAL A 406 18.86 -39.81 43.68
C VAL A 406 17.37 -39.76 44.04
N LEU A 407 16.99 -40.34 45.17
CA LEU A 407 15.68 -40.10 45.80
C LEU A 407 15.80 -38.84 46.67
N SER A 408 15.29 -37.73 46.15
CA SER A 408 15.41 -36.42 46.79
C SER A 408 14.32 -36.24 47.84
N VAL A 409 14.69 -36.20 49.12
CA VAL A 409 13.73 -36.09 50.23
C VAL A 409 13.60 -34.63 50.68
N ASP A 410 12.37 -34.11 50.60
CA ASP A 410 12.01 -32.81 51.16
C ASP A 410 11.95 -32.91 52.70
N PRO A 411 12.80 -32.18 53.44
CA PRO A 411 12.83 -32.26 54.90
C PRO A 411 11.59 -31.67 55.58
N MET A 412 10.81 -30.82 54.89
CA MET A 412 9.58 -30.23 55.46
C MET A 412 8.40 -31.20 55.39
N THR A 413 8.25 -31.92 54.28
CA THR A 413 7.13 -32.83 54.06
C THR A 413 7.48 -34.30 54.34
N GLY A 414 8.76 -34.65 54.32
CA GLY A 414 9.25 -36.02 54.44
C GLY A 414 9.07 -36.86 53.17
N LEU A 415 8.56 -36.29 52.08
CA LEU A 415 8.33 -36.97 50.81
C LEU A 415 9.61 -37.05 49.98
N GLY A 416 9.85 -38.22 49.38
CA GLY A 416 10.94 -38.49 48.44
C GLY A 416 10.45 -38.42 46.99
N TYR A 417 11.20 -37.75 46.13
CA TYR A 417 10.88 -37.56 44.72
C TYR A 417 11.95 -38.18 43.81
N ALA A 418 11.50 -38.87 42.76
CA ALA A 418 12.32 -39.40 41.67
C ALA A 418 11.56 -39.30 40.34
N THR A 419 12.28 -39.32 39.22
CA THR A 419 11.70 -39.23 37.86
C THR A 419 11.88 -40.53 37.08
N TYR A 420 11.01 -40.75 36.10
CA TYR A 420 11.08 -41.87 35.17
C TYR A 420 10.57 -41.50 33.78
N GLN A 421 10.98 -42.28 32.79
CA GLN A 421 10.53 -42.23 31.41
C GLN A 421 10.12 -43.62 30.92
N VAL A 422 9.11 -43.67 30.05
CA VAL A 422 8.62 -44.89 29.41
C VAL A 422 8.60 -44.65 27.91
N THR A 423 9.23 -45.53 27.13
CA THR A 423 9.21 -45.46 25.67
C THR A 423 8.56 -46.70 25.06
N ASP A 424 7.90 -46.51 23.92
CA ASP A 424 7.32 -47.60 23.14
C ASP A 424 8.32 -48.23 22.17
N GLN A 425 7.89 -49.22 21.39
CA GLN A 425 8.77 -49.93 20.44
C GLN A 425 9.30 -49.07 19.30
N TYR A 426 8.72 -47.88 19.09
CA TYR A 426 9.13 -46.91 18.07
C TYR A 426 10.08 -45.85 18.65
N GLY A 427 10.42 -45.94 19.94
CA GLY A 427 11.27 -44.97 20.64
C GLY A 427 10.53 -43.69 21.03
N VAL A 428 9.19 -43.67 20.92
CA VAL A 428 8.37 -42.53 21.32
C VAL A 428 8.18 -42.54 22.83
N ASP A 429 8.31 -41.38 23.46
CA ASP A 429 7.99 -41.19 24.86
C ASP A 429 6.48 -41.31 25.09
N ILE A 430 6.09 -42.36 25.83
CA ILE A 430 4.71 -42.67 26.18
C ILE A 430 4.45 -42.51 27.68
N THR A 431 5.37 -41.90 28.44
CA THR A 431 5.29 -41.69 29.90
C THR A 431 3.96 -41.08 30.33
N TYR A 432 3.39 -40.25 29.46
CA TYR A 432 2.15 -39.52 29.71
C TYR A 432 0.90 -40.18 29.10
N LEU A 433 1.02 -41.30 28.41
CA LEU A 433 -0.11 -42.00 27.79
C LEU A 433 -0.72 -43.04 28.75
N PRO A 434 -2.02 -43.37 28.60
CA PRO A 434 -2.68 -44.38 29.44
C PRO A 434 -1.97 -45.73 29.49
N LEU A 435 -1.24 -46.10 28.43
CA LEU A 435 -0.47 -47.33 28.35
C LEU A 435 0.61 -47.43 29.44
N ALA A 436 1.26 -46.32 29.80
CA ALA A 436 2.27 -46.28 30.88
C ALA A 436 1.66 -46.34 32.29
N ASN A 437 0.35 -46.11 32.45
CA ASN A 437 -0.31 -46.14 33.76
C ASN A 437 -0.47 -47.56 34.34
N ASN A 438 -0.23 -48.61 33.53
CA ASN A 438 -0.33 -50.00 33.96
C ASN A 438 0.97 -50.52 34.60
N ILE A 439 2.03 -49.72 34.62
CA ILE A 439 3.30 -50.07 35.26
C ILE A 439 3.09 -50.20 36.76
N THR A 440 3.51 -51.33 37.32
CA THR A 440 3.48 -51.55 38.76
C THR A 440 4.80 -51.11 39.37
N TRP A 441 4.71 -50.28 40.42
CA TRP A 441 5.86 -49.71 41.12
C TRP A 441 6.01 -50.28 42.53
N GLN A 442 7.20 -50.80 42.81
CA GLN A 442 7.58 -51.40 44.09
C GLN A 442 8.82 -50.69 44.65
N PRO A 443 8.63 -49.70 45.54
CA PRO A 443 9.75 -49.11 46.26
C PRO A 443 10.21 -50.07 47.38
N GLY A 444 11.53 -50.25 47.52
CA GLY A 444 12.16 -51.07 48.55
C GLY A 444 12.24 -50.39 49.92
N ILE A 445 11.95 -49.08 49.97
CA ILE A 445 11.81 -48.30 51.21
C ILE A 445 10.53 -47.46 51.15
N GLY A 446 9.93 -47.16 52.31
CA GLY A 446 8.71 -46.37 52.39
C GLY A 446 7.51 -47.00 51.66
N ALA A 447 6.56 -46.17 51.28
CA ALA A 447 5.44 -46.54 50.42
C ALA A 447 5.21 -45.47 49.36
N LYS A 448 4.69 -45.85 48.19
CA LYS A 448 4.24 -44.86 47.21
C LYS A 448 3.15 -43.97 47.80
N GLU A 449 3.27 -42.66 47.66
CA GLU A 449 2.25 -41.72 48.11
C GLU A 449 0.96 -41.90 47.32
N LYS A 450 1.13 -42.05 46.01
CA LYS A 450 0.12 -42.39 45.00
C LYS A 450 0.78 -43.26 43.93
N GLU A 451 -0.01 -43.91 43.08
CA GLU A 451 0.55 -44.57 41.90
C GLU A 451 1.37 -43.58 41.07
N PRO A 452 2.65 -43.88 40.78
CA PRO A 452 3.48 -43.00 39.96
C PRO A 452 2.83 -42.75 38.61
N ARG A 453 2.75 -41.48 38.24
CA ARG A 453 2.13 -40.98 37.00
C ARG A 453 2.93 -39.79 36.51
N ASP A 454 2.78 -39.50 35.22
CA ASP A 454 3.29 -38.29 34.58
C ASP A 454 4.80 -38.07 34.81
N GLY A 455 5.57 -39.18 34.82
CA GLY A 455 7.03 -39.19 34.93
C GLY A 455 7.56 -38.93 36.34
N VAL A 456 6.71 -38.90 37.37
CA VAL A 456 7.12 -38.64 38.76
C VAL A 456 6.76 -39.79 39.69
N ILE A 457 7.73 -40.21 40.51
CA ILE A 457 7.58 -41.15 41.61
C ILE A 457 7.63 -40.36 42.91
N ILE A 458 6.62 -40.53 43.76
CA ILE A 458 6.56 -39.90 45.09
C ILE A 458 6.49 -41.02 46.13
N ILE A 459 7.48 -41.07 47.01
CA ILE A 459 7.59 -42.04 48.11
C ILE A 459 7.34 -41.28 49.42
N LYS A 460 6.48 -41.82 50.27
CA LYS A 460 6.27 -41.36 51.65
C LYS A 460 6.93 -42.27 52.68
N PRO A 461 7.23 -41.75 53.86
CA PRO A 461 7.60 -42.54 55.03
C PRO A 461 6.56 -43.63 55.33
N LEU A 462 7.00 -44.81 55.72
CA LEU A 462 6.13 -45.91 56.17
C LEU A 462 6.41 -46.19 57.65
N ASN A 463 5.36 -46.44 58.44
CA ASN A 463 5.46 -46.73 59.87
C ASN A 463 6.24 -45.67 60.68
N ASN A 464 6.13 -44.40 60.30
CA ASN A 464 6.86 -43.26 60.90
C ASN A 464 8.40 -43.35 60.82
N ILE A 465 8.96 -44.16 59.92
CA ILE A 465 10.41 -44.18 59.67
C ILE A 465 10.73 -43.16 58.56
N PRO A 466 11.45 -42.07 58.84
CA PRO A 466 11.79 -41.06 57.84
C PRO A 466 12.66 -41.64 56.72
N LEU A 467 12.42 -41.24 55.47
CA LEU A 467 13.17 -41.74 54.31
C LEU A 467 14.68 -41.45 54.42
N LEU A 468 15.06 -40.32 55.04
CA LEU A 468 16.46 -39.92 55.27
C LEU A 468 17.25 -40.86 56.20
N THR A 469 16.61 -41.86 56.83
CA THR A 469 17.32 -42.89 57.61
C THR A 469 17.99 -43.96 56.75
N TYR A 470 17.59 -44.08 55.48
CA TYR A 470 18.16 -45.01 54.52
C TYR A 470 19.26 -44.33 53.69
N GLN A 471 20.33 -45.06 53.36
CA GLN A 471 21.40 -44.56 52.46
C GLN A 471 21.03 -44.69 50.98
N THR A 472 20.26 -45.73 50.64
CA THR A 472 19.82 -46.03 49.26
C THR A 472 18.37 -46.50 49.25
N ALA A 473 17.70 -46.28 48.12
CA ALA A 473 16.34 -46.71 47.83
C ALA A 473 16.36 -47.54 46.53
N VAL A 474 15.99 -48.82 46.62
CA VAL A 474 15.79 -49.65 45.42
C VAL A 474 14.37 -49.43 44.93
N ILE A 475 14.17 -49.15 43.64
CA ILE A 475 12.85 -49.04 43.02
C ILE A 475 12.79 -50.03 41.87
N THR A 476 11.82 -50.94 41.92
CA THR A 476 11.53 -51.87 40.83
C THR A 476 10.22 -51.48 40.17
N ALA A 477 10.24 -51.43 38.84
CA ALA A 477 9.07 -51.16 38.02
C ALA A 477 8.92 -52.26 36.96
N TYR A 478 7.70 -52.77 36.78
CA TYR A 478 7.42 -53.76 35.76
C TYR A 478 6.05 -53.54 35.12
N ASP A 479 5.98 -53.77 33.82
CA ASP A 479 4.72 -53.83 33.07
C ASP A 479 4.33 -55.29 32.85
N THR A 480 3.14 -55.67 33.31
CA THR A 480 2.66 -57.07 33.25
C THR A 480 2.25 -57.50 31.84
N ASN A 481 2.02 -56.56 30.92
CA ASN A 481 1.56 -56.85 29.56
C ASN A 481 2.73 -57.09 28.60
N SER A 482 3.78 -56.28 28.67
CA SER A 482 4.98 -56.38 27.84
C SER A 482 6.11 -57.19 28.47
N PHE A 483 5.99 -57.54 29.76
CA PHE A 483 7.04 -58.16 30.58
C PHE A 483 8.33 -57.34 30.69
N VAL A 484 8.28 -56.05 30.35
CA VAL A 484 9.40 -55.12 30.54
C VAL A 484 9.53 -54.83 32.03
N THR A 485 10.74 -54.99 32.55
CA THR A 485 11.09 -54.72 33.95
C THR A 485 12.34 -53.86 34.02
N THR A 486 12.41 -53.01 35.04
CA THR A 486 13.60 -52.22 35.37
C THR A 486 13.74 -52.12 36.88
N THR A 487 14.97 -52.07 37.36
CA THR A 487 15.30 -51.83 38.76
C THR A 487 16.42 -50.81 38.83
N ALA A 488 16.22 -49.76 39.61
CA ALA A 488 17.24 -48.75 39.90
C ALA A 488 17.52 -48.68 41.39
N THR A 489 18.78 -48.41 41.75
CA THR A 489 19.17 -48.11 43.13
C THR A 489 19.56 -46.64 43.20
N LEU A 490 18.76 -45.86 43.92
CA LEU A 490 18.94 -44.43 44.06
C LEU A 490 19.61 -44.13 45.39
N SER A 491 20.57 -43.21 45.42
CA SER A 491 21.05 -42.67 46.70
C SER A 491 19.96 -41.82 47.35
N VAL A 492 19.80 -41.88 48.67
CA VAL A 492 18.82 -41.05 49.38
C VAL A 492 19.53 -39.80 49.89
N SER A 493 19.05 -38.62 49.52
CA SER A 493 19.63 -37.37 49.98
C SER A 493 18.55 -36.35 50.35
N GLN A 494 18.91 -35.45 51.26
CA GLN A 494 18.08 -34.28 51.58
C GLN A 494 18.17 -33.26 50.43
N SER A 495 17.02 -32.76 49.98
CA SER A 495 16.93 -31.64 49.04
C SER A 495 15.88 -30.66 49.53
N ALA A 496 16.20 -29.37 49.54
CA ALA A 496 15.27 -28.30 49.94
C ALA A 496 14.24 -27.96 48.85
N GLY A 497 13.89 -28.90 47.95
CA GLY A 497 12.95 -28.71 46.85
C GLY A 497 13.07 -29.79 45.78
N THR A 498 12.11 -29.82 44.86
CA THR A 498 12.00 -30.83 43.78
C THR A 498 12.79 -30.51 42.52
N ILE A 499 13.37 -29.30 42.43
CA ILE A 499 14.21 -28.85 41.30
C ILE A 499 15.54 -28.29 41.81
N SER A 500 16.62 -28.61 41.11
CA SER A 500 17.98 -28.20 41.47
C SER A 500 18.41 -26.89 40.79
N LYS A 501 17.88 -26.59 39.60
CA LYS A 501 18.21 -25.41 38.81
C LYS A 501 17.02 -24.97 37.95
N LEU A 502 16.82 -23.66 37.81
CA LEU A 502 15.91 -23.05 36.86
C LEU A 502 16.67 -21.96 36.08
N THR A 503 16.53 -21.96 34.76
CA THR A 503 17.08 -20.94 33.86
C THR A 503 15.94 -20.33 33.08
N LEU A 504 15.83 -18.99 33.11
CA LEU A 504 14.81 -18.24 32.38
C LEU A 504 15.43 -17.77 31.06
N ASN A 505 14.79 -18.09 29.94
CA ASN A 505 15.33 -17.83 28.60
C ASN A 505 14.76 -16.52 28.04
N LYS A 506 13.44 -16.45 27.87
CA LYS A 506 12.75 -15.29 27.28
C LYS A 506 11.32 -15.16 27.77
N LEU A 507 10.82 -13.93 27.75
CA LEU A 507 9.39 -13.64 27.91
C LEU A 507 8.73 -13.64 26.53
N TYR A 508 7.56 -14.25 26.39
CA TYR A 508 6.80 -14.29 25.13
C TYR A 508 5.29 -14.16 25.38
N SER A 509 4.54 -13.73 24.37
CA SER A 509 3.07 -13.76 24.36
C SER A 509 2.57 -14.85 23.43
N LEU A 510 1.40 -15.43 23.72
CA LEU A 510 0.71 -16.36 22.81
C LEU A 510 -0.04 -15.62 21.68
N ASN A 511 -0.42 -14.36 21.91
CA ASN A 511 -1.18 -13.53 20.95
C ASN A 511 -0.32 -12.41 20.35
N ASP A 512 1.00 -12.50 20.51
CA ASP A 512 1.95 -11.45 20.08
C ASP A 512 1.70 -10.08 20.74
N ASP A 513 1.19 -10.12 21.96
CA ASP A 513 0.88 -8.93 22.76
C ASP A 513 2.15 -8.16 23.18
N GLU A 514 2.17 -6.85 22.92
CA GLU A 514 3.25 -5.98 23.37
C GLU A 514 3.29 -5.88 24.91
N PHE A 515 4.47 -6.12 25.49
CA PHE A 515 4.74 -5.93 26.91
C PHE A 515 4.89 -4.44 27.27
N SER A 516 3.76 -3.74 27.39
CA SER A 516 3.71 -2.30 27.64
C SER A 516 2.74 -1.89 28.74
N THR A 517 2.96 -0.72 29.34
CA THR A 517 2.07 -0.15 30.37
C THR A 517 0.65 0.15 29.88
N SER A 518 0.45 0.24 28.56
CA SER A 518 -0.87 0.36 27.94
C SER A 518 -1.64 -0.96 27.83
N ASN A 519 -0.98 -2.11 27.97
CA ASN A 519 -1.59 -3.43 27.82
C ASN A 519 -1.89 -4.08 29.17
N THR A 520 -2.87 -3.55 29.89
CA THR A 520 -3.19 -3.98 31.28
C THR A 520 -3.90 -5.33 31.36
N THR A 521 -4.38 -5.87 30.24
CA THR A 521 -5.05 -7.18 30.15
C THR A 521 -4.14 -8.28 29.62
N GLY A 522 -2.94 -7.94 29.15
CA GLY A 522 -2.00 -8.89 28.56
C GLY A 522 -1.51 -9.94 29.57
N GLN A 523 -1.21 -11.13 29.04
CA GLN A 523 -0.60 -12.22 29.79
C GLN A 523 0.58 -12.77 29.00
N TRP A 524 1.73 -12.84 29.65
CA TRP A 524 2.97 -13.34 29.06
C TRP A 524 3.42 -14.61 29.75
N TYR A 525 4.26 -15.37 29.06
CA TYR A 525 4.81 -16.63 29.55
C TYR A 525 6.34 -16.58 29.47
N ILE A 526 6.98 -17.30 30.37
CA ILE A 526 8.44 -17.45 30.37
C ILE A 526 8.78 -18.78 29.72
N ASP A 527 9.64 -18.71 28.70
CA ASP A 527 10.39 -19.86 28.21
C ASP A 527 11.51 -20.15 29.20
N TYR A 528 11.58 -21.38 29.70
CA TYR A 528 12.51 -21.78 30.74
C TYR A 528 13.07 -23.19 30.50
N THR A 529 14.21 -23.46 31.12
CA THR A 529 14.72 -24.83 31.32
C THR A 529 14.88 -25.08 32.81
N ALA A 530 14.48 -26.27 33.27
CA ALA A 530 14.60 -26.65 34.67
C ALA A 530 15.24 -28.04 34.79
N LEU A 531 16.01 -28.23 35.85
CA LEU A 531 16.54 -29.52 36.26
C LEU A 531 15.84 -29.97 37.54
N ASP A 532 15.41 -31.22 37.59
CA ASP A 532 14.91 -31.84 38.81
C ASP A 532 16.03 -31.92 39.87
N ALA A 533 15.70 -32.37 41.08
CA ALA A 533 16.66 -32.47 42.17
C ALA A 533 17.81 -33.48 41.89
N SER A 534 17.68 -34.37 40.90
CA SER A 534 18.73 -35.29 40.44
C SER A 534 19.59 -34.71 39.30
N GLY A 535 19.25 -33.53 38.77
CA GLY A 535 19.97 -32.90 37.67
C GLY A 535 19.41 -33.23 36.28
N ASN A 536 18.27 -33.91 36.18
CA ASN A 536 17.65 -34.24 34.89
C ASN A 536 16.71 -33.13 34.41
N PRO A 537 16.62 -32.87 33.09
CA PRO A 537 15.64 -31.92 32.56
C PRO A 537 14.21 -32.27 32.96
N THR A 538 13.44 -31.27 33.39
CA THR A 538 12.03 -31.46 33.76
C THR A 538 11.16 -30.29 33.36
N THR A 539 9.93 -30.59 32.95
CA THR A 539 8.84 -29.61 32.73
C THR A 539 7.61 -29.97 33.55
N SER A 540 7.70 -30.94 34.47
CA SER A 540 6.55 -31.44 35.23
C SER A 540 5.92 -30.34 36.08
N TYR A 541 4.61 -30.14 35.95
CA TYR A 541 3.88 -29.16 36.74
C TYR A 541 4.07 -29.36 38.24
N GLU A 542 4.01 -30.62 38.71
CA GLU A 542 4.15 -30.95 40.14
C GLU A 542 5.57 -30.67 40.66
N LEU A 543 6.61 -31.00 39.89
CA LEU A 543 8.00 -30.74 40.29
C LEU A 543 8.32 -29.25 40.26
N ILE A 544 7.85 -28.50 39.27
CA ILE A 544 8.05 -27.04 39.19
C ILE A 544 7.29 -26.35 40.33
N LYS A 545 6.00 -26.62 40.49
CA LYS A 545 5.17 -26.04 41.56
C LYS A 545 5.72 -26.34 42.95
N SER A 546 6.16 -27.56 43.20
CA SER A 546 6.72 -27.96 44.51
C SER A 546 8.14 -27.43 44.73
N GLY A 547 8.83 -27.04 43.67
CA GLY A 547 10.22 -26.60 43.68
C GLY A 547 10.42 -25.10 43.81
N LEU A 548 9.42 -24.31 43.42
CA LEU A 548 9.42 -22.86 43.53
C LEU A 548 8.94 -22.37 44.89
N LEU A 549 9.50 -21.25 45.35
CA LEU A 549 9.06 -20.55 46.54
C LEU A 549 7.83 -19.69 46.18
N LEU A 550 6.65 -20.21 46.47
CA LEU A 550 5.36 -19.58 46.14
C LEU A 550 4.73 -18.91 47.37
N ASN A 551 3.81 -17.98 47.15
CA ASN A 551 2.97 -17.39 48.19
C ASN A 551 2.17 -18.49 48.91
N GLN A 552 1.92 -18.34 50.22
CA GLN A 552 1.27 -19.38 51.03
C GLN A 552 -0.09 -19.80 50.42
N ASN A 553 -0.28 -21.11 50.26
CA ASN A 553 -1.48 -21.74 49.68
C ASN A 553 -1.84 -21.21 48.27
N SER A 554 -0.87 -20.74 47.48
CA SER A 554 -1.09 -20.18 46.14
C SER A 554 -0.14 -20.80 45.09
N THR A 555 -0.45 -20.55 43.81
CA THR A 555 0.42 -20.76 42.64
C THR A 555 1.23 -19.51 42.28
N THR A 556 0.98 -18.39 42.97
CA THR A 556 1.55 -17.07 42.64
C THR A 556 2.86 -16.79 43.38
N PHE A 557 3.67 -15.91 42.81
CA PHE A 557 4.88 -15.37 43.42
C PHE A 557 5.09 -13.90 42.99
N ASN A 558 5.88 -13.15 43.75
CA ASN A 558 6.28 -11.81 43.35
C ASN A 558 7.36 -11.92 42.27
N ALA A 559 7.01 -11.56 41.04
CA ALA A 559 7.92 -11.65 39.90
C ALA A 559 8.86 -10.45 39.80
N GLY A 560 8.52 -9.31 40.39
CA GLY A 560 9.31 -8.08 40.29
C GLY A 560 8.44 -6.84 40.51
N PRO A 561 9.04 -5.63 40.43
CA PRO A 561 8.27 -4.39 40.51
C PRO A 561 7.23 -4.35 39.37
N PHE A 562 5.97 -4.05 39.71
CA PHE A 562 4.83 -4.02 38.77
C PHE A 562 4.44 -5.37 38.15
N LEU A 563 4.96 -6.51 38.64
CA LEU A 563 4.72 -7.83 38.05
C LEU A 563 4.24 -8.87 39.06
N ILE A 564 3.25 -9.65 38.65
CA ILE A 564 2.76 -10.83 39.38
C ILE A 564 3.07 -12.06 38.53
N GLY A 565 3.73 -13.05 39.13
CA GLY A 565 4.01 -14.34 38.51
C GLY A 565 3.07 -15.43 39.02
N GLU A 566 2.77 -16.41 38.17
CA GLU A 566 1.93 -17.56 38.51
C GLU A 566 2.42 -18.83 37.80
N VAL A 567 2.51 -19.95 38.53
CA VAL A 567 2.75 -21.28 37.97
C VAL A 567 1.42 -21.91 37.61
N VAL A 568 1.17 -22.13 36.32
CA VAL A 568 -0.05 -22.74 35.79
C VAL A 568 0.27 -24.04 35.06
N GLN A 569 -0.75 -24.85 34.80
CA GLN A 569 -0.63 -25.97 33.86
C GLN A 569 -0.56 -25.41 32.44
N ASP A 570 0.30 -25.98 31.60
CA ASP A 570 0.41 -25.57 30.20
C ASP A 570 -0.93 -25.85 29.47
N PRO A 571 -1.53 -24.85 28.79
CA PRO A 571 -2.79 -25.02 28.07
C PRO A 571 -2.76 -26.12 26.99
N LYS A 572 -1.58 -26.44 26.45
CA LYS A 572 -1.40 -27.48 25.42
C LYS A 572 -1.13 -28.85 26.02
N ASP A 573 -0.62 -28.89 27.24
CA ASP A 573 -0.25 -30.13 27.94
C ASP A 573 -0.39 -29.91 29.46
N ASN A 574 -1.54 -30.30 30.02
CA ASN A 574 -1.87 -30.04 31.43
C ASN A 574 -0.91 -30.71 32.45
N LYS A 575 0.04 -31.51 31.97
CA LYS A 575 1.06 -32.19 32.77
C LYS A 575 2.33 -31.36 32.89
N LYS A 576 2.52 -30.39 31.99
CA LYS A 576 3.65 -29.45 31.99
C LYS A 576 3.31 -28.18 32.75
N ALA A 577 4.32 -27.57 33.36
CA ALA A 577 4.21 -26.25 33.96
C ALA A 577 4.44 -25.16 32.91
N ALA A 578 3.62 -24.12 32.95
CA ALA A 578 3.91 -22.82 32.34
C ALA A 578 4.03 -21.76 33.43
N ILE A 579 4.97 -20.83 33.28
CA ILE A 579 5.17 -19.72 34.21
C ILE A 579 4.61 -18.47 33.54
N SER A 580 3.47 -17.97 34.03
CA SER A 580 2.81 -16.79 33.49
C SER A 580 3.15 -15.52 34.28
N ILE A 581 3.24 -14.40 33.57
CA ILE A 581 3.56 -13.07 34.10
C ILE A 581 2.44 -12.10 33.69
N LYS A 582 1.98 -11.31 34.65
CA LYS A 582 0.96 -10.25 34.46
C LYS A 582 1.42 -8.94 35.07
N LEU A 583 0.90 -7.84 34.53
CA LEU A 583 1.11 -6.50 35.05
C LEU A 583 0.24 -6.24 36.30
N ASP A 584 0.85 -5.72 37.37
CA ASP A 584 0.16 -5.24 38.57
C ASP A 584 -0.38 -3.83 38.33
N THR A 585 -1.68 -3.73 38.03
CA THR A 585 -2.37 -2.49 37.65
C THR A 585 -2.42 -1.43 38.75
N THR A 586 -2.04 -1.77 39.98
CA THR A 586 -2.09 -0.86 41.13
C THR A 586 -1.06 0.27 41.05
N ASN A 587 0.05 0.10 40.31
CA ASN A 587 1.20 1.01 40.35
C ASN A 587 1.72 1.49 38.97
N ILE A 588 1.00 1.22 37.87
CA ILE A 588 1.51 1.41 36.48
C ILE A 588 1.46 2.87 35.97
N SER A 589 0.66 3.75 36.58
CA SER A 589 0.39 5.10 36.06
C SER A 589 1.54 6.11 36.20
N THR A 590 2.70 5.72 36.74
CA THR A 590 3.83 6.61 37.06
C THR A 590 5.04 6.47 36.14
N LEU A 591 5.04 5.56 35.17
CA LEU A 591 6.17 5.43 34.23
C LEU A 591 6.24 6.62 33.25
N VAL A 592 7.43 7.21 33.17
CA VAL A 592 7.76 8.33 32.26
C VAL A 592 8.74 7.95 31.15
N SER A 593 9.28 6.71 31.17
CA SER A 593 10.19 6.15 30.16
C SER A 593 10.13 4.62 30.15
N ASP A 594 10.64 3.98 29.10
CA ASP A 594 10.88 2.53 29.08
C ASP A 594 11.81 2.14 30.24
N MET A 595 11.56 1.00 30.86
CA MET A 595 12.26 0.59 32.08
C MET A 595 12.66 -0.87 32.01
N GLN A 596 13.94 -1.14 32.24
CA GLN A 596 14.40 -2.52 32.47
C GLN A 596 13.99 -2.97 33.86
N ILE A 597 13.23 -4.05 33.92
CA ILE A 597 12.78 -4.67 35.17
C ILE A 597 13.27 -6.11 35.24
N PRO A 598 13.88 -6.53 36.36
CA PRO A 598 14.26 -7.93 36.55
C PRO A 598 13.04 -8.74 36.98
N ILE A 599 12.76 -9.81 36.25
CA ILE A 599 11.90 -10.89 36.72
C ILE A 599 12.76 -11.82 37.58
N ASN A 600 12.36 -12.03 38.84
CA ASN A 600 13.06 -12.91 39.76
C ASN A 600 12.15 -14.07 40.20
N ILE A 601 12.67 -15.29 40.12
CA ILE A 601 12.01 -16.50 40.61
C ILE A 601 12.93 -17.20 41.60
N ILE A 602 12.46 -17.39 42.83
CA ILE A 602 13.21 -18.03 43.91
C ILE A 602 12.82 -19.51 44.00
N LEU A 603 13.82 -20.37 44.03
CA LEU A 603 13.70 -21.81 44.24
C LEU A 603 13.69 -22.08 45.75
N LYS A 604 13.00 -23.13 46.21
CA LYS A 604 12.99 -23.48 47.65
C LYS A 604 14.36 -23.86 48.20
N ASN A 605 15.29 -24.27 47.33
CA ASN A 605 16.69 -24.50 47.69
C ASN A 605 17.52 -23.22 47.88
N GLY A 606 16.92 -22.03 47.74
CA GLY A 606 17.54 -20.72 47.91
C GLY A 606 18.19 -20.14 46.66
N GLN A 607 18.28 -20.89 45.56
CA GLN A 607 18.75 -20.34 44.28
C GLN A 607 17.72 -19.38 43.69
N THR A 608 18.20 -18.37 42.96
CA THR A 608 17.35 -17.39 42.27
C THR A 608 17.62 -17.45 40.77
N ALA A 609 16.58 -17.58 39.97
CA ALA A 609 16.63 -17.44 38.51
C ALA A 609 16.14 -16.03 38.14
N ASN A 610 16.85 -15.35 37.24
CA ASN A 610 16.53 -13.99 36.82
C ASN A 610 16.39 -13.85 35.30
N LEU A 611 15.56 -12.90 34.87
CA LEU A 611 15.40 -12.50 33.47
C LEU A 611 15.15 -10.99 33.42
N ASN A 612 16.01 -10.25 32.72
CA ASN A 612 15.78 -8.82 32.50
C ASN A 612 14.84 -8.64 31.31
N VAL A 613 13.76 -7.90 31.51
CA VAL A 613 12.79 -7.54 30.46
C VAL A 613 12.61 -6.04 30.41
N THR A 614 12.25 -5.51 29.24
CA THR A 614 11.96 -4.09 29.07
C THR A 614 10.45 -3.90 29.09
N LEU A 615 9.94 -3.21 30.11
CA LEU A 615 8.55 -2.78 30.13
C LEU A 615 8.44 -1.46 29.36
N ASN A 616 7.76 -1.50 28.21
CA ASN A 616 7.60 -0.35 27.34
C ASN A 616 6.57 0.64 27.89
N MET A 617 6.83 1.94 27.77
CA MET A 617 5.84 2.98 28.04
C MET A 617 4.83 3.05 26.88
N GLY A 618 3.53 3.12 27.21
CA GLY A 618 2.48 3.36 26.22
C GLY A 618 2.67 4.65 25.41
N SER A 619 2.21 4.65 24.16
CA SER A 619 2.31 5.80 23.23
C SER A 619 1.54 7.03 23.76
N ARG A 620 2.16 8.22 23.78
CA ARG A 620 1.51 9.51 24.11
C ARG A 620 1.85 10.58 23.07
N VAL A 621 1.00 11.61 22.96
CA VAL A 621 1.32 12.80 22.14
C VAL A 621 2.41 13.60 22.85
N GLU A 622 3.52 13.87 22.16
CA GLU A 622 4.68 14.57 22.73
C GLU A 622 4.73 16.03 22.30
N SER A 623 4.56 16.28 21.00
CA SER A 623 4.66 17.63 20.41
C SER A 623 3.67 17.82 19.25
N ILE A 624 3.38 19.09 18.96
CA ILE A 624 2.58 19.54 17.83
C ILE A 624 3.25 20.76 17.20
N THR A 625 3.12 20.92 15.88
CA THR A 625 3.58 22.09 15.12
C THR A 625 2.49 22.50 14.14
N LEU A 626 2.09 23.77 14.19
CA LEU A 626 1.09 24.37 13.31
C LEU A 626 1.78 25.03 12.10
N TYR A 627 1.11 25.03 10.94
CA TYR A 627 1.57 25.66 9.71
C TYR A 627 0.53 26.62 9.16
N SER A 628 0.99 27.59 8.36
CA SER A 628 0.09 28.55 7.70
C SER A 628 -0.84 27.85 6.71
N PRO A 629 -2.13 28.24 6.66
CA PRO A 629 -3.03 27.81 5.59
C PRO A 629 -2.57 28.37 4.24
N THR A 630 -2.92 27.69 3.15
CA THR A 630 -2.54 28.07 1.78
C THR A 630 -3.37 29.23 1.24
N ASP A 631 -4.63 29.31 1.66
CA ASP A 631 -5.54 30.36 1.23
C ASP A 631 -5.52 31.55 2.18
N THR A 632 -5.88 32.71 1.64
CA THR A 632 -6.14 33.89 2.46
C THR A 632 -7.30 33.60 3.39
N VAL A 633 -7.12 33.88 4.69
CA VAL A 633 -8.15 33.67 5.70
C VAL A 633 -8.95 34.96 5.86
N SER A 634 -10.26 34.90 5.66
CA SER A 634 -11.15 36.02 5.94
C SER A 634 -12.00 35.76 7.19
N SER A 635 -12.51 36.82 7.80
CA SER A 635 -13.34 36.73 9.00
C SER A 635 -14.69 36.09 8.70
N GLU A 636 -15.29 35.44 9.70
CA GLU A 636 -16.53 34.66 9.54
C GLU A 636 -16.40 33.46 8.59
N GLU A 637 -15.16 33.00 8.32
CA GLU A 637 -14.88 31.74 7.63
C GLU A 637 -14.20 30.75 8.60
N GLU A 638 -14.56 29.48 8.46
CA GLU A 638 -13.86 28.37 9.09
C GLU A 638 -12.70 27.95 8.18
N VAL A 639 -11.47 27.96 8.72
CA VAL A 639 -10.25 27.60 7.99
C VAL A 639 -9.64 26.32 8.56
N THR A 640 -9.12 25.46 7.68
CA THR A 640 -8.29 24.32 8.10
C THR A 640 -6.87 24.78 8.38
N ILE A 641 -6.37 24.52 9.59
CA ILE A 641 -4.98 24.81 9.98
C ILE A 641 -4.16 23.52 9.86
N PRO A 642 -3.20 23.44 8.91
CA PRO A 642 -2.35 22.27 8.81
C PRO A 642 -1.47 22.13 10.06
N PHE A 643 -1.27 20.90 10.52
CA PHE A 643 -0.39 20.61 11.65
C PHE A 643 0.34 19.27 11.48
N VAL A 644 1.43 19.11 12.22
CA VAL A 644 2.10 17.83 12.41
C VAL A 644 2.24 17.57 13.91
N ALA A 645 1.83 16.38 14.35
CA ALA A 645 2.02 15.94 15.73
C ALA A 645 2.94 14.72 15.76
N TYR A 646 3.73 14.59 16.82
CA TYR A 646 4.66 13.49 17.04
C TYR A 646 4.42 12.83 18.39
N ASP A 647 4.63 11.52 18.45
CA ASP A 647 4.77 10.80 19.71
C ASP A 647 6.16 11.02 20.33
N GLN A 648 6.37 10.44 21.51
CA GLN A 648 7.64 10.58 22.24
C GLN A 648 8.84 9.94 21.53
N LYS A 649 8.61 9.09 20.52
CA LYS A 649 9.64 8.41 19.72
C LYS A 649 9.91 9.14 18.40
N GLY A 650 9.31 10.31 18.18
CA GLY A 650 9.44 11.07 16.93
C GLY A 650 8.64 10.49 15.77
N LYS A 651 7.71 9.56 16.02
CA LYS A 651 6.81 9.04 14.99
C LYS A 651 5.60 9.96 14.84
N LYS A 652 5.25 10.27 13.59
CA LYS A 652 4.12 11.13 13.26
C LYS A 652 2.79 10.49 13.73
N ILE A 653 1.96 11.27 14.42
CA ILE A 653 0.60 10.92 14.80
C ILE A 653 -0.36 11.68 13.88
N THR A 654 -1.05 10.97 13.01
CA THR A 654 -2.12 11.54 12.17
C THR A 654 -3.51 11.22 12.73
N SER A 655 -3.65 10.11 13.45
CA SER A 655 -4.94 9.56 13.93
C SER A 655 -5.73 10.52 14.82
N TYR A 656 -6.98 10.82 14.45
CA TYR A 656 -7.91 11.62 15.25
C TYR A 656 -8.11 11.05 16.66
N THR A 657 -8.36 9.76 16.79
CA THR A 657 -8.58 9.09 18.10
C THR A 657 -7.41 9.21 19.06
N LYS A 658 -6.18 9.35 18.54
CA LYS A 658 -4.96 9.52 19.36
C LYS A 658 -4.72 10.97 19.78
N LEU A 659 -5.28 11.94 19.05
CA LEU A 659 -5.12 13.38 19.29
C LEU A 659 -6.31 14.00 20.02
N ASN A 660 -7.52 13.45 19.83
CA ASN A 660 -8.74 13.98 20.40
C ASN A 660 -8.67 14.01 21.94
N GLY A 661 -9.05 15.14 22.52
CA GLY A 661 -8.96 15.40 23.96
C GLY A 661 -7.54 15.59 24.50
N LYS A 662 -6.47 15.40 23.69
CA LYS A 662 -5.06 15.56 24.09
C LYS A 662 -4.49 16.94 23.77
N LEU A 663 -5.18 17.70 22.93
CA LEU A 663 -4.82 19.06 22.53
C LEU A 663 -5.74 20.07 23.21
N ASP A 664 -5.22 21.27 23.44
CA ASP A 664 -5.95 22.46 23.81
C ASP A 664 -5.55 23.60 22.88
N VAL A 665 -6.50 24.22 22.18
CA VAL A 665 -6.24 25.29 21.21
C VAL A 665 -6.86 26.59 21.69
N ASN A 666 -6.06 27.65 21.70
CA ASN A 666 -6.48 29.00 22.06
C ASN A 666 -6.32 29.93 20.86
N ILE A 667 -7.34 30.74 20.58
CA ILE A 667 -7.36 31.69 19.46
C ILE A 667 -7.54 33.09 20.03
N SER A 668 -6.69 34.03 19.62
CA SER A 668 -6.62 35.37 20.23
C SER A 668 -7.72 36.34 19.80
N ASN A 669 -8.77 35.90 19.09
CA ASN A 669 -9.86 36.76 18.61
C ASN A 669 -11.21 36.43 19.28
N THR A 670 -12.06 37.44 19.42
CA THR A 670 -13.39 37.30 20.03
C THR A 670 -14.34 36.55 19.09
N GLY A 671 -15.16 35.64 19.63
CA GLY A 671 -16.11 34.85 18.84
C GLY A 671 -15.46 33.77 17.99
N SER A 672 -14.18 33.49 18.20
CA SER A 672 -13.47 32.40 17.55
C SER A 672 -13.83 31.05 18.19
N SER A 673 -13.70 29.99 17.40
CA SER A 673 -13.88 28.62 17.88
C SER A 673 -12.93 27.69 17.14
N TRP A 674 -12.74 26.49 17.66
CA TRP A 674 -11.98 25.46 16.99
C TRP A 674 -12.64 24.11 17.18
N ASP A 675 -12.38 23.23 16.23
CA ASP A 675 -12.74 21.83 16.33
C ASP A 675 -11.61 20.96 15.78
N LEU A 676 -11.41 19.79 16.40
CA LEU A 676 -10.56 18.76 15.82
C LEU A 676 -11.51 17.76 15.18
N VAL A 677 -11.41 17.59 13.87
CA VAL A 677 -12.34 16.75 13.12
C VAL A 677 -11.61 15.57 12.51
N ALA A 678 -12.23 14.41 12.51
CA ALA A 678 -11.70 13.24 11.81
C ALA A 678 -11.91 13.38 10.29
N ASP A 679 -10.85 13.11 9.53
CA ASP A 679 -10.88 12.91 8.08
C ASP A 679 -11.37 11.50 7.73
N ALA A 680 -11.68 11.29 6.45
CA ALA A 680 -12.23 10.03 5.94
C ALA A 680 -11.31 8.82 6.15
N ASP A 681 -9.99 9.05 6.26
CA ASP A 681 -8.96 8.03 6.53
C ASP A 681 -8.67 7.84 8.03
N GLY A 682 -9.39 8.54 8.91
CA GLY A 682 -9.18 8.54 10.35
C GLY A 682 -8.08 9.49 10.83
N SER A 683 -7.45 10.29 9.94
CA SER A 683 -6.57 11.38 10.36
C SER A 683 -7.34 12.52 11.03
N ALA A 684 -6.65 13.42 11.71
CA ALA A 684 -7.24 14.61 12.30
C ALA A 684 -6.90 15.85 11.47
N ARG A 685 -7.93 16.67 11.22
CA ARG A 685 -7.81 18.04 10.74
C ARG A 685 -8.21 19.02 11.84
N LEU A 686 -7.53 20.16 11.92
CA LEU A 686 -7.85 21.24 12.86
C LEU A 686 -8.63 22.32 12.11
N LEU A 687 -9.90 22.50 12.45
CA LEU A 687 -10.76 23.57 11.96
C LEU A 687 -10.73 24.72 12.94
N VAL A 688 -10.58 25.94 12.43
CA VAL A 688 -10.53 27.17 13.22
C VAL A 688 -11.47 28.18 12.59
N ASP A 689 -12.50 28.58 13.33
CA ASP A 689 -13.25 29.79 13.05
C ASP A 689 -12.49 30.96 13.69
N VAL A 690 -11.99 31.87 12.86
CA VAL A 690 -11.23 33.03 13.32
C VAL A 690 -12.10 34.14 13.89
N GLY A 691 -13.43 34.00 13.87
CA GLY A 691 -14.40 34.94 14.42
C GLY A 691 -14.59 36.19 13.56
N THR A 692 -15.28 37.18 14.12
CA THR A 692 -15.52 38.47 13.47
C THR A 692 -14.38 39.44 13.71
N LEU A 693 -14.12 40.32 12.75
CA LEU A 693 -13.22 41.45 12.98
C LEU A 693 -13.96 42.59 13.69
N PRO A 694 -13.27 43.40 14.52
CA PRO A 694 -13.84 44.62 15.06
C PRO A 694 -14.32 45.56 13.94
N PRO A 695 -15.38 46.36 14.16
CA PRO A 695 -15.89 47.30 13.16
C PRO A 695 -14.78 48.19 12.58
N ASN A 696 -14.82 48.41 11.25
CA ASN A 696 -13.84 49.21 10.50
C ASN A 696 -12.40 48.64 10.42
N THR A 697 -12.22 47.34 10.68
CA THR A 697 -10.92 46.67 10.53
C THR A 697 -10.83 45.94 9.19
N ASN A 698 -9.82 46.26 8.37
CA ASN A 698 -9.59 45.60 7.08
C ASN A 698 -8.82 44.27 7.22
N SER A 699 -7.88 44.22 8.17
CA SER A 699 -7.13 43.01 8.50
C SER A 699 -6.61 43.07 9.94
N MET A 700 -6.47 41.93 10.61
CA MET A 700 -5.91 41.84 11.95
C MET A 700 -5.10 40.55 12.13
N PRO A 701 -3.92 40.60 12.78
CA PRO A 701 -3.21 39.38 13.17
C PRO A 701 -3.99 38.64 14.27
N VAL A 702 -4.19 37.34 14.06
CA VAL A 702 -4.82 36.42 15.00
C VAL A 702 -3.84 35.29 15.30
N TYR A 703 -3.61 35.03 16.58
CA TYR A 703 -2.72 33.98 17.04
C TYR A 703 -3.52 32.73 17.38
N VAL A 704 -3.14 31.61 16.79
CA VAL A 704 -3.64 30.27 17.11
C VAL A 704 -2.56 29.53 17.87
N THR A 705 -2.81 29.16 19.12
CA THR A 705 -1.85 28.46 19.99
C THR A 705 -2.39 27.08 20.33
N ALA A 706 -1.74 26.03 19.83
CA ALA A 706 -2.04 24.65 20.20
C ALA A 706 -1.09 24.15 21.29
N THR A 707 -1.65 23.52 22.33
CA THR A 707 -0.93 23.00 23.51
C THR A 707 -1.19 21.51 23.67
N VAL A 708 -0.13 20.72 23.84
CA VAL A 708 -0.26 19.29 24.19
C VAL A 708 -0.47 19.18 25.70
N LYS A 709 -1.65 18.70 26.13
CA LYS A 709 -2.04 18.67 27.56
C LYS A 709 -1.09 17.87 28.45
N ALA A 710 -0.52 16.78 27.93
CA ALA A 710 0.33 15.88 28.71
C ALA A 710 1.75 16.43 28.97
N THR A 711 2.28 17.24 28.06
CA THR A 711 3.67 17.74 28.11
C THR A 711 3.75 19.25 28.34
N GLY A 712 2.67 19.98 28.10
CA GLY A 712 2.63 21.45 28.13
C GLY A 712 3.35 22.10 26.94
N LYS A 713 3.89 21.33 25.98
CA LYS A 713 4.54 21.87 24.79
C LYS A 713 3.51 22.58 23.89
N THR A 714 3.88 23.75 23.39
CA THR A 714 3.00 24.60 22.58
C THR A 714 3.57 24.85 21.18
N SER A 715 2.69 25.10 20.23
CA SER A 715 2.99 25.67 18.92
C SER A 715 2.04 26.81 18.65
N GLN A 716 2.59 27.94 18.21
CA GLN A 716 1.83 29.16 17.92
C GLN A 716 1.96 29.52 16.44
N LEU A 717 0.83 29.84 15.82
CA LEU A 717 0.72 30.31 14.44
C LEU A 717 0.12 31.71 14.43
N ASN A 718 0.71 32.62 13.65
CA ASN A 718 0.15 33.94 13.40
C ASN A 718 -0.52 33.96 12.02
N ILE A 719 -1.81 34.30 11.97
CA ILE A 719 -2.61 34.38 10.75
C ILE A 719 -3.08 35.82 10.59
N ASN A 720 -2.84 36.42 9.41
CA ASN A 720 -3.39 37.75 9.11
C ASN A 720 -4.80 37.62 8.53
N VAL A 721 -5.81 37.75 9.40
CA VAL A 721 -7.23 37.58 9.03
C VAL A 721 -7.72 38.85 8.33
N GLN A 722 -8.26 38.68 7.13
CA GLN A 722 -8.84 39.77 6.33
C GLN A 722 -10.33 39.96 6.66
N LYS A 723 -10.91 41.09 6.22
CA LYS A 723 -12.35 41.32 6.27
C LYS A 723 -13.13 40.23 5.52
N LYS A 724 -14.34 39.90 5.99
CA LYS A 724 -15.29 38.95 5.41
C LYS A 724 -15.28 38.94 3.88
N ALA A 725 -15.24 37.75 3.29
CA ALA A 725 -15.36 37.55 1.86
C ALA A 725 -16.75 38.00 1.34
N GLU A 726 -16.74 38.83 0.31
CA GLU A 726 -17.91 39.36 -0.39
C GLU A 726 -17.73 39.10 -1.89
N ALA A 727 -18.83 38.80 -2.59
CA ALA A 727 -18.79 38.62 -4.04
C ALA A 727 -18.25 39.90 -4.71
N ALA A 728 -17.32 39.79 -5.66
CA ALA A 728 -16.65 40.94 -6.23
C ALA A 728 -16.60 40.95 -7.76
N THR A 729 -16.36 39.80 -8.40
CA THR A 729 -16.25 39.75 -9.86
C THR A 729 -17.11 38.65 -10.46
N LEU A 730 -17.69 38.95 -11.63
CA LEU A 730 -18.45 38.02 -12.45
C LEU A 730 -17.62 37.67 -13.70
N SER A 731 -17.63 36.40 -14.07
CA SER A 731 -17.10 35.92 -15.36
C SER A 731 -18.10 35.00 -16.05
N ILE A 732 -18.05 35.00 -17.37
CA ILE A 732 -18.87 34.15 -18.24
C ILE A 732 -17.91 33.13 -18.87
N ASP A 733 -18.27 31.86 -18.83
CA ASP A 733 -17.53 30.83 -19.57
C ASP A 733 -17.96 30.82 -21.03
N SER A 734 -17.11 31.38 -21.89
CA SER A 734 -17.36 31.44 -23.34
C SER A 734 -17.18 30.09 -24.05
N GLY A 735 -16.68 29.06 -23.36
CA GLY A 735 -16.60 27.69 -23.88
C GLY A 735 -17.95 26.98 -23.84
N GLU A 736 -18.78 27.29 -22.84
CA GLU A 736 -20.10 26.68 -22.62
C GLU A 736 -21.23 27.49 -23.29
N LEU A 737 -21.11 28.84 -23.35
CA LEU A 737 -22.12 29.69 -23.98
C LEU A 737 -21.79 29.99 -25.45
N VAL A 738 -22.69 29.65 -26.38
CA VAL A 738 -22.50 29.83 -27.83
C VAL A 738 -23.05 31.18 -28.31
N GLN A 739 -22.22 31.91 -29.05
CA GLN A 739 -22.51 33.30 -29.40
C GLN A 739 -23.60 33.47 -30.47
N ALA A 740 -23.58 32.63 -31.51
CA ALA A 740 -24.51 32.74 -32.63
C ALA A 740 -25.73 31.84 -32.44
N MET A 741 -26.91 32.35 -32.77
CA MET A 741 -28.20 31.65 -32.61
C MET A 741 -29.01 31.77 -33.90
N GLN A 742 -29.65 30.70 -34.33
CA GLN A 742 -30.49 30.68 -35.52
C GLN A 742 -31.75 31.53 -35.31
N LEU A 743 -32.10 32.34 -36.31
CA LEU A 743 -33.37 33.06 -36.35
C LEU A 743 -34.58 32.11 -36.22
N GLY A 744 -35.52 32.46 -35.34
CA GLY A 744 -36.83 31.78 -35.27
C GLY A 744 -37.01 30.84 -34.09
N GLY A 745 -36.31 31.07 -32.97
CA GLY A 745 -36.62 30.42 -31.70
C GLY A 745 -35.55 29.47 -31.16
N ALA A 746 -34.29 29.55 -31.61
CA ALA A 746 -33.17 28.88 -30.93
C ALA A 746 -33.05 29.34 -29.47
N THR A 747 -32.72 28.42 -28.56
CA THR A 747 -32.67 28.71 -27.11
C THR A 747 -31.40 28.20 -26.42
N GLN A 748 -30.96 28.88 -25.35
CA GLN A 748 -29.84 28.50 -24.47
C GLN A 748 -30.19 28.73 -23.00
N GLU A 749 -29.75 27.86 -22.08
CA GLU A 749 -29.89 28.03 -20.62
C GLU A 749 -28.59 28.57 -19.99
N ILE A 750 -28.70 29.28 -18.87
CA ILE A 750 -27.59 29.89 -18.15
C ILE A 750 -27.74 29.63 -16.64
N THR A 751 -26.76 28.98 -16.02
CA THR A 751 -26.84 28.52 -14.62
C THR A 751 -25.50 28.58 -13.85
N PHE A 752 -25.60 28.46 -12.51
CA PHE A 752 -24.47 28.19 -11.60
C PHE A 752 -24.40 26.71 -11.15
N ASN A 753 -25.45 25.93 -11.42
CA ASN A 753 -25.65 24.58 -10.89
C ASN A 753 -25.64 23.51 -12.00
N SER A 754 -24.52 23.41 -12.72
CA SER A 754 -24.23 22.37 -13.70
C SER A 754 -22.78 21.89 -13.52
N THR A 755 -22.43 20.77 -14.16
CA THR A 755 -21.06 20.25 -14.15
C THR A 755 -20.07 21.23 -14.79
N SER A 756 -20.55 22.07 -15.73
CA SER A 756 -19.83 23.19 -16.35
C SER A 756 -20.76 24.42 -16.37
N PRO A 757 -20.71 25.32 -15.38
CA PRO A 757 -21.61 26.47 -15.33
C PRO A 757 -21.17 27.59 -16.28
N GLU A 758 -22.12 28.22 -16.96
CA GLU A 758 -21.86 29.32 -17.90
C GLU A 758 -21.46 30.62 -17.17
N LEU A 759 -21.74 30.71 -15.85
CA LEU A 759 -21.38 31.85 -15.01
C LEU A 759 -20.52 31.41 -13.82
N MET A 760 -19.52 32.23 -13.47
CA MET A 760 -18.70 32.07 -12.27
C MET A 760 -18.55 33.40 -11.54
N VAL A 761 -18.58 33.37 -10.21
CA VAL A 761 -18.32 34.53 -9.36
C VAL A 761 -17.06 34.27 -8.55
N LYS A 762 -16.25 35.32 -8.37
CA LYS A 762 -15.12 35.33 -7.44
C LYS A 762 -15.31 36.41 -6.38
N ASP A 763 -14.76 36.16 -5.20
CA ASP A 763 -14.73 37.14 -4.12
C ASP A 763 -13.68 38.23 -4.36
N GLN A 764 -13.58 39.21 -3.46
CA GLN A 764 -12.63 40.32 -3.55
C GLN A 764 -11.15 39.90 -3.47
N TYR A 765 -10.88 38.65 -3.11
CA TYR A 765 -9.55 38.06 -3.04
C TYR A 765 -9.25 37.17 -4.27
N GLY A 766 -10.17 37.11 -5.24
CA GLY A 766 -10.03 36.32 -6.46
C GLY A 766 -10.30 34.82 -6.29
N ARG A 767 -10.82 34.40 -5.12
CA ARG A 767 -11.20 33.00 -4.85
C ARG A 767 -12.59 32.72 -5.43
N LYS A 768 -12.87 31.48 -5.83
CA LYS A 768 -14.20 31.08 -6.33
C LYS A 768 -15.24 31.30 -5.23
N PHE A 769 -16.31 32.01 -5.55
CA PHE A 769 -17.40 32.32 -4.62
C PHE A 769 -18.60 31.45 -4.96
N ASP A 770 -19.04 30.64 -4.00
CA ASP A 770 -20.13 29.69 -4.23
C ASP A 770 -21.49 30.39 -4.25
N MET A 771 -22.00 30.69 -5.45
CA MET A 771 -23.31 31.30 -5.66
C MET A 771 -24.49 30.35 -5.38
N VAL A 772 -24.25 29.05 -5.15
CA VAL A 772 -25.31 28.07 -4.87
C VAL A 772 -25.76 28.11 -3.41
N ALA A 773 -24.83 28.42 -2.49
CA ALA A 773 -25.04 28.46 -1.05
C ALA A 773 -25.33 29.87 -0.48
N GLN A 774 -25.36 30.91 -1.32
CA GLN A 774 -25.41 32.31 -0.88
C GLN A 774 -26.76 32.98 -1.20
N SER A 775 -27.40 33.57 -0.18
CA SER A 775 -28.65 34.33 -0.33
C SER A 775 -28.44 35.83 -0.57
N ASP A 776 -27.26 36.34 -0.25
CA ASP A 776 -26.99 37.77 -0.19
C ASP A 776 -26.70 38.38 -1.57
N TYR A 777 -26.49 37.53 -2.58
CA TYR A 777 -26.09 37.91 -3.93
C TYR A 777 -26.95 37.18 -4.98
N LYS A 778 -27.15 37.84 -6.12
CA LYS A 778 -27.78 37.25 -7.30
C LYS A 778 -27.15 37.78 -8.59
N VAL A 779 -27.30 37.06 -9.70
CA VAL A 779 -27.02 37.63 -11.02
C VAL A 779 -28.32 37.94 -11.73
N VAL A 780 -28.45 39.13 -12.31
CA VAL A 780 -29.62 39.55 -13.07
C VAL A 780 -29.22 39.62 -14.55
N ALA A 781 -29.83 38.78 -15.38
CA ALA A 781 -29.71 38.89 -16.84
C ALA A 781 -30.71 39.95 -17.34
N LYS A 782 -30.24 40.91 -18.14
CA LYS A 782 -31.03 42.03 -18.66
C LYS A 782 -30.87 42.17 -20.16
N THR A 783 -31.94 42.55 -20.84
CA THR A 783 -31.95 42.76 -22.28
C THR A 783 -32.89 43.90 -22.66
N THR A 784 -32.54 44.73 -23.66
CA THR A 784 -33.30 45.94 -24.03
C THR A 784 -33.76 45.99 -25.49
N GLY A 785 -33.34 45.04 -26.32
CA GLY A 785 -33.76 44.90 -27.71
C GLY A 785 -34.74 43.75 -27.93
N SER A 786 -35.22 43.61 -29.17
CA SER A 786 -36.25 42.62 -29.55
C SER A 786 -35.69 41.30 -30.12
N ALA A 787 -34.40 41.23 -30.45
CA ALA A 787 -33.77 40.06 -31.07
C ALA A 787 -33.58 38.88 -30.12
N ILE A 788 -33.48 39.13 -28.81
CA ILE A 788 -33.31 38.13 -27.75
C ILE A 788 -34.37 38.33 -26.67
N LYS A 789 -35.07 37.26 -26.32
CA LYS A 789 -35.98 37.20 -25.17
C LYS A 789 -35.35 36.44 -24.01
N LEU A 790 -35.63 36.90 -22.78
CA LEU A 790 -35.23 36.23 -21.55
C LEU A 790 -36.45 35.62 -20.87
N HIS A 791 -36.28 34.41 -20.35
CA HIS A 791 -37.31 33.69 -19.59
C HIS A 791 -36.70 33.01 -18.36
N ASP A 792 -37.51 32.85 -17.32
CA ASP A 792 -37.20 31.85 -16.29
C ASP A 792 -37.34 30.45 -16.92
N SER A 793 -36.33 29.60 -16.75
CA SER A 793 -36.29 28.22 -17.25
C SER A 793 -37.50 27.34 -16.90
N THR A 794 -38.28 27.69 -15.87
CA THR A 794 -39.52 26.98 -15.50
C THR A 794 -40.70 27.24 -16.44
N VAL A 795 -40.57 28.20 -17.36
CA VAL A 795 -41.61 28.58 -18.32
C VAL A 795 -41.42 27.83 -19.65
N THR A 796 -42.28 26.85 -19.92
CA THR A 796 -42.19 25.92 -21.07
C THR A 796 -42.82 26.43 -22.37
N THR A 797 -43.60 27.51 -22.32
CA THR A 797 -44.23 28.15 -23.49
C THR A 797 -43.78 29.59 -23.59
N VAL A 798 -43.41 30.08 -24.77
CA VAL A 798 -42.98 31.48 -24.97
C VAL A 798 -44.10 32.41 -24.47
N PRO A 799 -43.94 33.11 -23.33
CA PRO A 799 -44.98 33.99 -22.83
C PRO A 799 -45.16 35.15 -23.82
N THR A 800 -46.40 35.58 -24.01
CA THR A 800 -46.77 36.70 -24.87
C THR A 800 -46.37 38.06 -24.29
N THR A 801 -45.92 38.10 -23.03
CA THR A 801 -45.41 39.28 -22.33
C THR A 801 -43.91 39.16 -22.06
N GLU A 802 -43.18 40.22 -22.44
CA GLU A 802 -41.73 40.31 -22.43
C GLU A 802 -41.17 40.50 -21.01
N ALA A 803 -40.26 39.63 -20.57
CA ALA A 803 -39.44 39.89 -19.38
C ALA A 803 -38.16 40.60 -19.82
N THR A 804 -37.98 41.85 -19.40
CA THR A 804 -36.77 42.64 -19.67
C THR A 804 -35.59 42.25 -18.77
N SER A 805 -35.85 41.44 -17.74
CA SER A 805 -34.84 40.92 -16.81
C SER A 805 -35.24 39.59 -16.15
N VAL A 806 -34.27 38.73 -15.87
CA VAL A 806 -34.44 37.44 -15.16
C VAL A 806 -33.36 37.30 -14.09
N ASP A 807 -33.77 36.88 -12.89
CA ASP A 807 -32.85 36.59 -11.79
C ASP A 807 -32.29 35.17 -11.89
N ILE A 808 -30.97 35.04 -11.74
CA ILE A 808 -30.22 33.80 -11.68
C ILE A 808 -29.68 33.68 -10.26
N THR A 809 -30.23 32.74 -9.49
CA THR A 809 -29.88 32.49 -8.09
C THR A 809 -29.83 31.01 -7.82
N GLY A 810 -28.74 30.53 -7.23
CA GLY A 810 -28.64 29.16 -6.80
C GLY A 810 -28.93 28.10 -7.88
N THR A 811 -30.17 27.61 -7.94
CA THR A 811 -30.66 26.61 -8.93
C THR A 811 -31.55 27.24 -10.03
N ALA A 812 -31.99 28.48 -9.85
CA ALA A 812 -32.76 29.22 -10.84
C ALA A 812 -31.87 29.58 -12.03
N LYS A 813 -32.38 29.38 -13.24
CA LYS A 813 -31.66 29.57 -14.50
C LYS A 813 -32.35 30.62 -15.37
N ALA A 814 -31.58 31.31 -16.20
CA ALA A 814 -32.13 32.13 -17.27
C ALA A 814 -32.13 31.34 -18.59
N LYS A 815 -33.21 31.44 -19.36
CA LYS A 815 -33.32 30.92 -20.73
C LYS A 815 -33.32 32.08 -21.72
N VAL A 816 -32.43 32.03 -22.70
CA VAL A 816 -32.25 33.00 -23.79
C VAL A 816 -32.89 32.43 -25.05
N THR A 817 -33.78 33.18 -25.71
CA THR A 817 -34.48 32.76 -26.93
C THR A 817 -34.29 33.78 -28.05
N SER A 818 -33.95 33.32 -29.26
CA SER A 818 -33.77 34.16 -30.45
C SER A 818 -35.08 34.52 -31.18
N VAL A 819 -35.17 35.73 -31.72
CA VAL A 819 -36.40 36.27 -32.33
C VAL A 819 -36.15 37.01 -33.65
N ASP A 820 -35.30 38.04 -33.65
CA ASP A 820 -35.02 38.89 -34.82
C ASP A 820 -33.56 38.80 -35.23
N ALA A 821 -33.25 38.79 -36.53
CA ALA A 821 -31.88 38.59 -37.03
C ALA A 821 -30.98 39.82 -36.88
N LYS A 822 -30.49 40.05 -35.66
CA LYS A 822 -29.58 41.12 -35.28
C LYS A 822 -28.67 40.68 -34.13
N SER A 823 -27.57 41.39 -33.93
CA SER A 823 -26.76 41.26 -32.72
C SER A 823 -27.45 41.96 -31.56
N GLN A 824 -27.50 41.32 -30.41
CA GLN A 824 -28.07 41.90 -29.18
C GLN A 824 -27.23 41.52 -27.96
N VAL A 825 -26.92 42.53 -27.16
CA VAL A 825 -26.21 42.38 -25.90
C VAL A 825 -27.21 42.00 -24.81
N VAL A 826 -26.88 40.94 -24.08
CA VAL A 826 -27.46 40.64 -22.76
C VAL A 826 -26.45 41.03 -21.71
N THR A 827 -26.89 41.80 -20.73
CA THR A 827 -26.06 42.25 -19.61
C THR A 827 -26.35 41.38 -18.40
N PHE A 828 -25.32 40.76 -17.84
CA PHE A 828 -25.37 40.02 -16.59
C PHE A 828 -24.80 40.89 -15.49
N GLU A 829 -25.64 41.27 -14.53
CA GLU A 829 -25.23 42.08 -13.39
C GLU A 829 -25.19 41.21 -12.13
N LEU A 830 -24.01 41.09 -11.54
CA LEU A 830 -23.88 40.60 -10.16
C LEU A 830 -24.34 41.71 -9.23
N VAL A 831 -25.37 41.44 -8.42
CA VAL A 831 -25.97 42.44 -7.52
C VAL A 831 -26.12 41.90 -6.11
N LYS A 832 -26.12 42.82 -5.13
CA LYS A 832 -26.57 42.49 -3.76
C LYS A 832 -28.07 42.27 -3.77
N ALA A 833 -28.52 41.12 -3.28
CA ALA A 833 -29.93 40.72 -3.35
C ALA A 833 -30.85 41.67 -2.57
N ALA A 834 -30.40 42.17 -1.41
CA ALA A 834 -31.19 43.03 -0.54
C ALA A 834 -31.36 44.48 -1.05
N THR A 835 -30.34 45.04 -1.70
CA THR A 835 -30.32 46.47 -2.10
C THR A 835 -30.47 46.69 -3.60
N GLY A 836 -30.22 45.66 -4.43
CA GLY A 836 -30.15 45.77 -5.88
C GLY A 836 -28.91 46.50 -6.40
N GLU A 837 -27.94 46.80 -5.52
CA GLU A 837 -26.67 47.44 -5.87
C GLU A 837 -25.87 46.54 -6.82
N VAL A 838 -25.45 47.07 -7.97
CA VAL A 838 -24.61 46.36 -8.94
C VAL A 838 -23.16 46.36 -8.46
N ILE A 839 -22.62 45.16 -8.29
CA ILE A 839 -21.24 44.90 -7.87
C ILE A 839 -20.33 44.82 -9.09
N ASP A 840 -20.71 43.99 -10.07
CA ASP A 840 -19.98 43.80 -11.32
C ASP A 840 -20.96 43.49 -12.45
N SER A 841 -20.55 43.75 -13.68
CA SER A 841 -21.39 43.53 -14.86
C SER A 841 -20.58 42.96 -16.01
N ARG A 842 -21.16 41.99 -16.72
CA ARG A 842 -20.60 41.40 -17.93
C ARG A 842 -21.62 41.46 -19.05
N ASN A 843 -21.16 41.94 -20.19
CA ASN A 843 -21.94 41.93 -21.43
C ASN A 843 -21.57 40.69 -22.23
N TYR A 844 -22.59 39.99 -22.71
CA TYR A 844 -22.42 38.94 -23.69
C TYR A 844 -23.27 39.29 -24.92
N SER A 845 -22.65 39.33 -26.08
CA SER A 845 -23.33 39.67 -27.33
C SER A 845 -23.79 38.40 -28.02
N PHE A 846 -25.10 38.15 -28.03
CA PHE A 846 -25.69 37.12 -28.86
C PHE A 846 -25.89 37.65 -30.27
N ILE A 847 -25.63 36.81 -31.27
CA ILE A 847 -25.81 37.16 -32.69
C ILE A 847 -26.90 36.27 -33.26
N VAL A 848 -28.07 36.83 -33.53
CA VAL A 848 -29.12 36.08 -34.23
C VAL A 848 -28.83 36.13 -35.73
N VAL A 849 -28.45 35.00 -36.29
CA VAL A 849 -28.08 34.86 -37.70
C VAL A 849 -29.28 34.48 -38.53
N ARG A 850 -29.36 35.01 -39.76
CA ARG A 850 -30.43 34.62 -40.69
C ARG A 850 -30.21 33.18 -41.12
N ASN A 851 -31.32 32.50 -41.39
CA ASN A 851 -31.34 31.11 -41.87
C ASN A 851 -30.42 30.89 -43.09
N GLN A 852 -30.34 31.84 -44.02
CA GLN A 852 -29.47 31.79 -45.21
C GLN A 852 -27.96 31.92 -44.92
N ASP A 853 -27.57 32.39 -43.74
CA ASP A 853 -26.16 32.63 -43.39
C ASP A 853 -25.53 31.38 -42.73
N ILE A 854 -26.35 30.38 -42.36
CA ILE A 854 -25.92 29.05 -41.93
C ILE A 854 -25.63 28.23 -43.18
N VAL A 855 -24.37 27.82 -43.37
CA VAL A 855 -23.89 27.19 -44.61
C VAL A 855 -23.55 25.71 -44.47
N ASP A 856 -23.40 25.22 -43.23
CA ASP A 856 -23.06 23.84 -42.93
C ASP A 856 -23.51 23.48 -41.50
N TYR A 857 -23.35 22.22 -41.09
CA TYR A 857 -23.75 21.71 -39.78
C TYR A 857 -22.64 20.85 -39.17
N THR A 858 -22.55 20.82 -37.84
CA THR A 858 -21.60 19.99 -37.11
C THR A 858 -22.27 19.38 -35.88
N LEU A 859 -21.83 18.18 -35.53
CA LEU A 859 -22.25 17.49 -34.30
C LEU A 859 -21.18 17.71 -33.23
N GLU A 860 -21.61 17.87 -31.98
CA GLU A 860 -20.69 17.86 -30.84
C GLU A 860 -19.94 16.54 -30.71
N SER A 861 -18.69 16.61 -30.24
CA SER A 861 -17.89 15.41 -30.02
C SER A 861 -18.49 14.55 -28.92
N VAL A 862 -18.67 13.26 -29.22
CA VAL A 862 -19.11 12.27 -28.22
C VAL A 862 -17.87 11.74 -27.51
N ASN A 863 -17.77 11.99 -26.19
CA ASN A 863 -16.73 11.39 -25.36
C ASN A 863 -16.84 9.86 -25.33
N LYS A 864 -15.75 9.17 -24.94
CA LYS A 864 -15.72 7.71 -24.81
C LYS A 864 -16.91 7.22 -23.96
N LEU A 865 -17.61 6.19 -24.41
CA LEU A 865 -18.82 5.66 -23.78
C LEU A 865 -18.49 4.46 -22.88
N TYR A 866 -19.13 4.36 -21.74
CA TYR A 866 -19.05 3.16 -20.89
C TYR A 866 -20.06 2.09 -21.36
N ILE A 867 -19.60 0.84 -21.48
CA ILE A 867 -20.46 -0.33 -21.73
C ILE A 867 -21.18 -0.68 -20.42
N ALA A 868 -22.21 0.09 -20.11
CA ALA A 868 -22.95 -0.04 -18.87
C ALA A 868 -23.88 -1.27 -18.84
N PRO A 869 -24.04 -1.94 -17.69
CA PRO A 869 -25.14 -2.88 -17.48
C PRO A 869 -26.48 -2.21 -17.79
N THR A 870 -27.47 -2.98 -18.25
CA THR A 870 -28.76 -2.47 -18.75
C THR A 870 -29.40 -1.43 -17.83
N ALA A 871 -29.34 -1.64 -16.52
CA ALA A 871 -29.95 -0.74 -15.54
C ALA A 871 -29.24 0.63 -15.40
N PHE A 872 -27.97 0.74 -15.79
CA PHE A 872 -27.19 1.98 -15.74
C PHE A 872 -27.13 2.71 -17.10
N GLN A 873 -27.64 2.12 -18.18
CA GLN A 873 -27.54 2.70 -19.53
C GLN A 873 -28.13 4.10 -19.63
N ALA A 874 -29.26 4.36 -18.97
CA ALA A 874 -29.86 5.69 -18.94
C ALA A 874 -28.92 6.75 -18.35
N ALA A 875 -28.14 6.39 -17.33
CA ALA A 875 -27.22 7.31 -16.64
C ALA A 875 -25.92 7.55 -17.42
N TYR A 876 -25.53 6.63 -18.31
CA TYR A 876 -24.39 6.76 -19.22
C TYR A 876 -24.78 7.22 -20.63
N THR A 877 -26.04 7.61 -20.85
CA THR A 877 -26.43 8.28 -22.09
C THR A 877 -25.70 9.60 -22.22
N VAL A 878 -24.98 9.76 -23.32
CA VAL A 878 -24.34 11.02 -23.72
C VAL A 878 -25.24 11.69 -24.74
N GLU A 879 -25.60 12.94 -24.47
CA GLU A 879 -26.28 13.80 -25.44
C GLU A 879 -25.21 14.64 -26.14
N ALA A 880 -25.38 14.81 -27.44
CA ALA A 880 -24.50 15.62 -28.28
C ALA A 880 -25.36 16.50 -29.18
N ASP A 881 -25.18 17.81 -29.04
CA ASP A 881 -25.99 18.79 -29.77
C ASP A 881 -25.47 19.03 -31.18
N VAL A 882 -26.40 19.36 -32.07
CA VAL A 882 -26.10 19.80 -33.43
C VAL A 882 -26.03 21.31 -33.48
N PHE A 883 -24.93 21.81 -34.04
CA PHE A 883 -24.72 23.22 -34.29
C PHE A 883 -24.75 23.49 -35.80
N GLY A 884 -25.36 24.60 -36.20
CA GLY A 884 -25.11 25.19 -37.50
C GLY A 884 -23.70 25.78 -37.56
N LYS A 885 -23.22 26.04 -38.77
CA LYS A 885 -21.89 26.58 -39.02
C LYS A 885 -21.98 27.73 -40.01
N LEU A 886 -21.36 28.84 -39.65
CA LEU A 886 -21.17 29.98 -40.56
C LEU A 886 -19.97 29.74 -41.49
N ASN A 887 -19.84 30.56 -42.53
CA ASN A 887 -18.74 30.43 -43.50
C ASN A 887 -17.34 30.59 -42.87
N ASN A 888 -17.23 31.27 -41.73
CA ASN A 888 -15.98 31.40 -40.96
C ASN A 888 -15.74 30.24 -39.98
N GLY A 889 -16.63 29.25 -39.94
CA GLY A 889 -16.57 28.09 -39.07
C GLY A 889 -17.17 28.26 -37.67
N ALA A 890 -17.72 29.44 -37.34
CA ALA A 890 -18.34 29.66 -36.03
C ALA A 890 -19.61 28.81 -35.84
N LYS A 891 -19.77 28.23 -34.64
CA LYS A 891 -20.95 27.45 -34.24
C LYS A 891 -22.18 28.34 -34.08
N VAL A 892 -23.34 27.82 -34.47
CA VAL A 892 -24.65 28.46 -34.36
C VAL A 892 -25.60 27.51 -33.63
N VAL A 893 -26.22 27.95 -32.53
CA VAL A 893 -27.29 27.21 -31.87
C VAL A 893 -28.52 27.19 -32.77
N LEU A 894 -29.09 26.01 -33.01
CA LEU A 894 -30.23 25.85 -33.91
C LEU A 894 -31.56 26.02 -33.17
N ALA A 895 -32.59 26.40 -33.91
CA ALA A 895 -33.98 26.30 -33.44
C ALA A 895 -34.42 24.84 -33.45
N GLU A 896 -35.37 24.45 -32.59
CA GLU A 896 -35.92 23.09 -32.57
C GLU A 896 -36.73 22.76 -33.84
N THR A 897 -37.24 23.79 -34.53
CA THR A 897 -37.95 23.66 -35.81
C THR A 897 -37.46 24.65 -36.85
N VAL A 898 -37.47 24.23 -38.12
CA VAL A 898 -37.21 25.05 -39.31
C VAL A 898 -38.37 24.89 -40.28
N ASN A 899 -39.03 25.99 -40.63
CA ASN A 899 -40.19 26.03 -41.54
C ASN A 899 -41.32 25.04 -41.14
N GLY A 900 -41.52 24.82 -39.83
CA GLY A 900 -42.53 23.91 -39.29
C GLY A 900 -42.13 22.44 -39.24
N ASN A 901 -40.92 22.08 -39.72
CA ASN A 901 -40.34 20.74 -39.57
C ASN A 901 -39.35 20.72 -38.40
N ALA A 902 -39.21 19.58 -37.72
CA ALA A 902 -38.17 19.41 -36.70
C ALA A 902 -36.77 19.59 -37.32
N THR A 903 -35.87 20.32 -36.65
CA THR A 903 -34.51 20.52 -37.16
C THR A 903 -33.74 19.21 -37.22
N VAL A 904 -33.88 18.36 -36.20
CA VAL A 904 -33.35 17.00 -36.22
C VAL A 904 -34.43 16.02 -36.70
N GLN A 905 -34.19 15.43 -37.87
CA GLN A 905 -35.14 14.53 -38.53
C GLN A 905 -35.01 13.10 -37.99
N GLY A 906 -33.78 12.64 -37.76
CA GLY A 906 -33.46 11.29 -37.33
C GLY A 906 -32.01 11.13 -36.92
N ALA A 907 -31.74 10.09 -36.13
CA ALA A 907 -30.40 9.69 -35.73
C ALA A 907 -30.22 8.18 -35.89
N SER A 908 -29.03 7.74 -36.25
CA SER A 908 -28.71 6.34 -36.54
C SER A 908 -27.23 6.05 -36.21
N THR A 909 -26.85 4.77 -36.23
CA THR A 909 -25.45 4.35 -36.05
C THR A 909 -25.09 3.28 -37.08
N THR A 910 -23.83 3.27 -37.51
CA THR A 910 -23.28 2.21 -38.36
C THR A 910 -23.07 0.89 -37.60
N ASN A 911 -23.04 0.94 -36.26
CA ASN A 911 -22.89 -0.23 -35.39
C ASN A 911 -24.08 -0.31 -34.43
N THR A 912 -25.21 -0.82 -34.93
CA THR A 912 -26.45 -0.99 -34.17
C THR A 912 -26.41 -2.13 -33.16
N ASN A 913 -25.41 -3.02 -33.26
CA ASN A 913 -25.23 -4.12 -32.32
C ASN A 913 -24.70 -3.60 -30.99
N ASP A 914 -23.74 -2.67 -31.01
CA ASP A 914 -23.03 -2.22 -29.81
C ASP A 914 -23.45 -0.82 -29.33
N PHE A 915 -24.16 -0.04 -30.16
CA PHE A 915 -24.64 1.28 -29.79
C PHE A 915 -26.15 1.41 -30.00
N ASN A 916 -26.79 2.18 -29.12
CA ASN A 916 -28.11 2.73 -29.37
C ASN A 916 -27.97 4.23 -29.57
N VAL A 917 -28.58 4.73 -30.64
CA VAL A 917 -28.62 6.16 -30.97
C VAL A 917 -30.08 6.52 -31.20
N SER A 918 -30.55 7.54 -30.49
CA SER A 918 -31.87 8.13 -30.66
C SER A 918 -31.74 9.63 -30.92
N LYS A 919 -32.69 10.22 -31.63
CA LYS A 919 -32.72 11.68 -31.81
C LYS A 919 -33.17 12.38 -30.53
N THR A 920 -32.62 13.56 -30.27
CA THR A 920 -33.18 14.57 -29.38
C THR A 920 -33.73 15.73 -30.23
N ASP A 921 -34.31 16.75 -29.59
CA ASP A 921 -34.84 17.91 -30.32
C ASP A 921 -33.73 18.73 -31.00
N THR A 922 -32.54 18.75 -30.39
CA THR A 922 -31.37 19.55 -30.82
C THR A 922 -30.19 18.71 -31.31
N GLY A 923 -30.22 17.38 -31.19
CA GLY A 923 -29.15 16.51 -31.67
C GLY A 923 -29.44 15.03 -31.51
N LEU A 924 -28.54 14.32 -30.83
CA LEU A 924 -28.71 12.90 -30.55
C LEU A 924 -28.37 12.54 -29.11
N ALA A 925 -28.92 11.41 -28.67
CA ALA A 925 -28.57 10.73 -27.45
C ALA A 925 -27.98 9.36 -27.81
N VAL A 926 -26.86 8.99 -27.20
CA VAL A 926 -26.15 7.75 -27.47
C VAL A 926 -25.68 7.06 -26.19
N TYR A 927 -25.82 5.73 -26.15
CA TYR A 927 -25.20 4.88 -25.14
C TYR A 927 -24.67 3.59 -25.76
N ALA A 928 -23.70 2.96 -25.11
CA ALA A 928 -23.18 1.65 -25.49
C ALA A 928 -24.02 0.52 -24.89
N LYS A 929 -24.36 -0.49 -25.70
CA LYS A 929 -25.15 -1.66 -25.32
C LYS A 929 -24.26 -2.71 -24.67
N THR A 930 -24.81 -3.48 -23.72
CA THR A 930 -24.14 -4.66 -23.16
C THR A 930 -24.56 -5.93 -23.91
N ASN A 931 -23.58 -6.61 -24.52
CA ASN A 931 -23.78 -7.88 -25.24
C ASN A 931 -22.97 -9.04 -24.62
N GLY A 932 -22.51 -8.88 -23.37
CA GLY A 932 -21.80 -9.91 -22.59
C GLY A 932 -20.39 -10.31 -23.07
N THR A 933 -20.01 -9.97 -24.31
CA THR A 933 -18.74 -10.41 -24.94
C THR A 933 -17.85 -9.25 -25.40
N VAL A 934 -18.41 -8.04 -25.51
CA VAL A 934 -17.74 -6.86 -26.08
C VAL A 934 -17.04 -6.08 -24.99
N LYS A 935 -15.71 -5.94 -25.11
CA LYS A 935 -14.87 -5.15 -24.19
C LYS A 935 -14.66 -3.70 -24.65
N SER A 936 -14.74 -3.47 -25.95
CA SER A 936 -14.72 -2.15 -26.57
C SER A 936 -15.35 -2.24 -27.94
N ALA A 937 -15.99 -1.18 -28.38
CA ALA A 937 -16.54 -1.07 -29.72
C ALA A 937 -16.25 0.31 -30.32
N THR A 938 -16.22 0.36 -31.64
CA THR A 938 -16.16 1.60 -32.40
C THR A 938 -17.33 1.66 -33.36
N GLY A 939 -17.79 2.87 -33.66
CA GLY A 939 -18.89 3.09 -34.61
C GLY A 939 -18.94 4.54 -35.07
N LYS A 940 -19.93 4.87 -35.90
CA LYS A 940 -20.26 6.25 -36.24
C LYS A 940 -21.72 6.51 -35.93
N ALA A 941 -22.00 7.50 -35.08
CA ALA A 941 -23.35 8.06 -34.95
C ALA A 941 -23.57 9.05 -36.09
N THR A 942 -24.73 8.99 -36.73
CA THR A 942 -25.12 9.91 -37.80
C THR A 942 -26.45 10.55 -37.44
N VAL A 943 -26.51 11.87 -37.48
CA VAL A 943 -27.75 12.64 -37.32
C VAL A 943 -28.09 13.31 -38.65
N THR A 944 -29.39 13.29 -38.96
CA THR A 944 -29.96 13.93 -40.16
C THR A 944 -30.62 15.22 -39.75
N VAL A 945 -30.19 16.31 -40.39
CA VAL A 945 -30.58 17.68 -40.05
C VAL A 945 -31.36 18.26 -41.22
N TYR A 946 -32.57 18.74 -40.96
CA TYR A 946 -33.33 19.52 -41.93
C TYR A 946 -32.81 20.95 -41.91
N GLY A 947 -32.05 21.29 -42.96
CA GLY A 947 -31.36 22.56 -43.07
C GLY A 947 -32.30 23.72 -43.37
N THR A 948 -31.77 24.92 -43.14
CA THR A 948 -32.46 26.19 -43.43
C THR A 948 -32.66 26.47 -44.90
N ASP A 949 -31.93 25.78 -45.77
CA ASP A 949 -32.08 25.78 -47.23
C ASP A 949 -33.01 24.65 -47.74
N GLU A 950 -33.78 24.03 -46.83
CA GLU A 950 -34.70 22.92 -47.10
C GLU A 950 -34.02 21.62 -47.59
N ARG A 951 -32.69 21.53 -47.48
CA ARG A 951 -31.93 20.31 -47.76
C ARG A 951 -31.74 19.47 -46.49
N ILE A 952 -31.53 18.18 -46.68
CA ILE A 952 -31.19 17.26 -45.59
C ILE A 952 -29.68 17.07 -45.55
N TYR A 953 -29.08 17.36 -44.40
CA TYR A 953 -27.66 17.14 -44.12
C TYR A 953 -27.50 15.88 -43.29
N SER A 954 -26.45 15.11 -43.54
CA SER A 954 -26.06 13.96 -42.72
C SER A 954 -24.69 14.23 -42.15
N ILE A 955 -24.61 14.35 -40.83
CA ILE A 955 -23.38 14.65 -40.11
C ILE A 955 -23.12 13.54 -39.11
N SER A 956 -21.85 13.17 -38.93
CA SER A 956 -21.47 12.01 -38.14
C SER A 956 -20.38 12.33 -37.12
N ALA A 957 -20.45 11.67 -35.98
CA ALA A 957 -19.40 11.64 -34.97
C ALA A 957 -18.90 10.21 -34.76
N ASP A 958 -17.61 10.07 -34.48
CA ASP A 958 -17.02 8.79 -34.10
C ASP A 958 -17.47 8.40 -32.70
N LEU A 959 -17.84 7.13 -32.53
CA LEU A 959 -18.19 6.51 -31.26
C LEU A 959 -17.07 5.56 -30.84
N THR A 960 -16.69 5.64 -29.58
CA THR A 960 -15.79 4.67 -28.95
C THR A 960 -16.38 4.24 -27.61
N SER A 961 -16.24 2.96 -27.25
CA SER A 961 -16.70 2.45 -25.95
C SER A 961 -15.67 1.58 -25.23
N SER A 962 -15.87 1.41 -23.93
CA SER A 962 -15.00 0.66 -23.02
C SER A 962 -15.83 -0.12 -21.98
N ASP A 963 -15.43 -1.36 -21.67
CA ASP A 963 -15.92 -2.13 -20.51
C ASP A 963 -15.12 -1.84 -19.23
N GLU A 964 -14.11 -0.98 -19.32
CA GLU A 964 -13.34 -0.51 -18.18
C GLU A 964 -14.29 0.12 -17.16
N ALA A 965 -14.31 -0.48 -15.96
CA ALA A 965 -15.22 -0.10 -14.90
C ALA A 965 -15.11 1.40 -14.58
N PRO A 966 -16.23 2.10 -14.33
CA PRO A 966 -16.21 3.51 -13.97
C PRO A 966 -15.48 3.67 -12.64
N VAL A 967 -14.48 4.53 -12.64
CA VAL A 967 -13.69 4.91 -11.47
C VAL A 967 -14.14 6.31 -11.10
N VAL A 968 -14.71 6.47 -9.91
CA VAL A 968 -15.15 7.77 -9.42
C VAL A 968 -13.94 8.65 -9.18
N GLU A 969 -13.83 9.75 -9.91
CA GLU A 969 -12.77 10.75 -9.78
C GLU A 969 -13.10 11.79 -8.70
N SER A 970 -14.39 12.07 -8.47
CA SER A 970 -14.84 12.99 -7.43
C SER A 970 -16.20 12.64 -6.86
N VAL A 971 -16.44 13.03 -5.61
CA VAL A 971 -17.74 12.85 -4.93
C VAL A 971 -18.29 14.21 -4.54
N SER A 972 -19.58 14.41 -4.76
CA SER A 972 -20.32 15.63 -4.45
C SER A 972 -21.60 15.30 -3.68
N TYR A 973 -22.30 16.31 -3.16
CA TYR A 973 -23.61 16.13 -2.55
C TYR A 973 -24.60 17.17 -3.05
N THR A 974 -25.89 16.86 -2.92
CA THR A 974 -27.01 17.78 -3.14
C THR A 974 -27.89 17.80 -1.91
N ALA A 975 -28.37 18.98 -1.52
CA ALA A 975 -29.27 19.16 -0.38
C ALA A 975 -30.45 20.08 -0.75
N SER A 976 -31.63 19.80 -0.21
CA SER A 976 -32.86 20.56 -0.44
C SER A 976 -32.77 21.96 0.16
N LYS A 977 -32.98 22.99 -0.65
CA LYS A 977 -32.93 24.40 -0.21
C LYS A 977 -34.10 24.83 0.69
N THR A 978 -35.22 24.10 0.61
CA THR A 978 -36.40 24.39 1.44
C THR A 978 -36.40 23.63 2.75
N LYS A 979 -35.68 22.51 2.83
CA LYS A 979 -35.63 21.63 4.00
C LYS A 979 -34.29 21.67 4.75
N ALA A 980 -33.21 22.10 4.09
CA ALA A 980 -31.87 22.13 4.65
C ALA A 980 -31.21 23.51 4.51
N THR A 981 -30.35 23.85 5.47
CA THR A 981 -29.46 25.02 5.42
C THR A 981 -28.03 24.51 5.25
N VAL A 982 -27.30 25.03 4.27
CA VAL A 982 -25.95 24.55 3.91
C VAL A 982 -24.93 25.67 4.12
N THR A 983 -23.84 25.38 4.82
CA THR A 983 -22.71 26.29 5.01
C THR A 983 -21.43 25.48 5.16
N ASN A 984 -20.44 25.67 4.26
CA ASN A 984 -19.12 25.00 4.31
C ASN A 984 -19.20 23.48 4.56
N ASP A 985 -19.92 22.74 3.72
CA ASP A 985 -20.13 21.27 3.87
C ASP A 985 -20.81 20.84 5.19
N ARG A 986 -21.42 21.79 5.93
CA ARG A 986 -22.32 21.53 7.05
C ARG A 986 -23.76 21.74 6.62
N ILE A 987 -24.62 20.79 6.95
CA ILE A 987 -26.03 20.77 6.57
C ILE A 987 -26.87 20.69 7.83
N SER A 988 -27.72 21.69 8.02
CA SER A 988 -28.73 21.69 9.06
C SER A 988 -30.09 21.27 8.48
N ILE A 989 -30.60 20.10 8.87
CA ILE A 989 -31.82 19.47 8.32
C ILE A 989 -32.67 18.85 9.42
N ALA A 990 -34.00 18.89 9.27
CA ALA A 990 -34.91 18.23 10.22
C ALA A 990 -34.76 16.71 10.15
N GLN A 991 -34.78 16.05 11.32
CA GLN A 991 -34.66 14.59 11.40
C GLN A 991 -35.68 13.86 10.50
N ALA A 992 -36.92 14.35 10.44
CA ALA A 992 -37.99 13.76 9.62
C ALA A 992 -37.76 13.89 8.11
N ASP A 993 -36.99 14.88 7.66
CA ASP A 993 -36.67 15.11 6.25
C ASP A 993 -35.46 14.28 5.79
N LEU A 994 -34.77 13.62 6.72
CA LEU A 994 -33.60 12.78 6.47
C LEU A 994 -33.88 11.30 6.75
N ASN A 995 -34.55 10.98 7.86
CA ASN A 995 -34.84 9.60 8.27
C ASN A 995 -35.69 8.86 7.22
N GLY A 996 -35.23 7.67 6.81
CA GLY A 996 -35.87 6.87 5.76
C GLY A 996 -35.51 7.30 4.34
N SER A 997 -34.67 8.32 4.15
CA SER A 997 -34.24 8.77 2.81
C SER A 997 -33.02 7.99 2.33
N GLN A 998 -32.92 7.78 1.01
CA GLN A 998 -31.66 7.33 0.43
C GLN A 998 -30.66 8.47 0.35
N VAL A 999 -29.43 8.16 0.74
CA VAL A 999 -28.34 9.14 0.81
C VAL A 999 -27.36 9.05 -0.36
N VAL A 1000 -27.68 8.28 -1.40
CA VAL A 1000 -26.94 8.23 -2.67
C VAL A 1000 -27.91 8.39 -3.84
N GLU A 1001 -27.44 8.98 -4.94
CA GLU A 1001 -28.27 9.24 -6.12
C GLU A 1001 -28.72 7.97 -6.86
N TYR A 1002 -27.90 6.90 -6.84
CA TYR A 1002 -28.16 5.64 -7.52
C TYR A 1002 -28.04 4.46 -6.53
N ASP A 1003 -28.98 3.50 -6.62
CA ASP A 1003 -28.90 2.26 -5.85
C ASP A 1003 -27.93 1.24 -6.48
N LYS A 1004 -27.73 0.10 -5.80
CA LYS A 1004 -26.88 -1.01 -6.27
C LYS A 1004 -27.32 -1.61 -7.62
N ASP A 1005 -28.59 -1.39 -7.98
CA ASP A 1005 -29.18 -1.88 -9.22
C ASP A 1005 -29.16 -0.79 -10.31
N GLY A 1006 -28.61 0.39 -10.02
CA GLY A 1006 -28.48 1.51 -10.95
C GLY A 1006 -29.72 2.36 -11.15
N ASN A 1007 -30.76 2.15 -10.35
CA ASN A 1007 -31.94 2.99 -10.42
C ASN A 1007 -31.66 4.34 -9.76
N LYS A 1008 -32.01 5.41 -10.47
CA LYS A 1008 -31.94 6.78 -9.94
C LYS A 1008 -33.02 6.98 -8.89
N GLN A 1009 -32.63 7.47 -7.72
CA GLN A 1009 -33.54 7.68 -6.60
C GLN A 1009 -34.12 9.09 -6.64
N SER A 1010 -35.44 9.19 -6.75
CA SER A 1010 -36.14 10.47 -6.85
C SER A 1010 -36.72 10.88 -5.49
N GLY A 1011 -36.47 12.13 -5.06
CA GLY A 1011 -37.15 12.73 -3.91
C GLY A 1011 -36.40 12.80 -2.58
N SER A 1012 -35.09 12.51 -2.53
CA SER A 1012 -34.29 12.70 -1.30
C SER A 1012 -33.94 14.18 -1.05
N ASN A 1013 -34.10 14.64 0.19
CA ASN A 1013 -33.70 15.99 0.61
C ASN A 1013 -32.18 16.13 0.78
N PHE A 1014 -31.43 15.04 0.76
CA PHE A 1014 -29.98 15.02 0.81
C PHE A 1014 -29.43 13.72 0.19
N TYR A 1015 -28.51 13.82 -0.77
CA TYR A 1015 -27.84 12.65 -1.34
C TYR A 1015 -26.44 12.97 -1.86
N PHE A 1016 -25.60 11.95 -1.93
CA PHE A 1016 -24.28 11.97 -2.56
C PHE A 1016 -24.33 11.49 -4.00
N SER A 1017 -23.44 12.04 -4.84
CA SER A 1017 -23.25 11.65 -6.23
C SER A 1017 -21.76 11.59 -6.58
N GLY A 1018 -21.33 10.53 -7.27
CA GLY A 1018 -19.99 10.43 -7.84
C GLY A 1018 -19.88 11.18 -9.17
N LYS A 1019 -18.67 11.40 -9.67
CA LYS A 1019 -18.37 11.70 -11.09
C LYS A 1019 -17.22 10.80 -11.52
N ASP A 1020 -17.39 10.06 -12.60
CA ASP A 1020 -16.39 9.13 -13.15
C ASP A 1020 -15.65 9.70 -14.37
N GLN A 1021 -14.70 8.93 -14.91
CA GLN A 1021 -13.90 9.26 -16.09
C GLN A 1021 -14.69 9.36 -17.40
N TYR A 1022 -15.96 8.93 -17.40
CA TYR A 1022 -16.90 9.10 -18.51
C TYR A 1022 -17.77 10.35 -18.33
N GLY A 1023 -17.53 11.13 -17.27
CA GLY A 1023 -18.21 12.39 -16.98
C GLY A 1023 -19.61 12.21 -16.38
N LYS A 1024 -19.98 11.01 -15.91
CA LYS A 1024 -21.33 10.69 -15.43
C LYS A 1024 -21.33 10.33 -13.94
N LYS A 1025 -22.53 10.32 -13.33
CA LYS A 1025 -22.70 10.23 -11.86
C LYS A 1025 -23.06 8.83 -11.34
N ALA A 1026 -22.83 7.80 -12.14
CA ALA A 1026 -23.48 6.51 -12.01
C ALA A 1026 -22.55 5.46 -11.41
N ALA A 1027 -21.99 5.76 -10.25
CA ALA A 1027 -21.11 4.86 -9.52
C ALA A 1027 -21.62 4.64 -8.09
N GLU A 1028 -21.54 3.40 -7.62
CA GLU A 1028 -21.94 3.05 -6.27
C GLU A 1028 -20.99 3.71 -5.26
N LEU A 1029 -21.57 4.38 -4.27
CA LEU A 1029 -20.84 4.98 -3.15
C LEU A 1029 -21.18 4.24 -1.86
N ASN A 1030 -20.15 3.97 -1.07
CA ASN A 1030 -20.35 3.52 0.31
C ASN A 1030 -20.50 4.75 1.19
N VAL A 1031 -21.54 4.76 2.03
CA VAL A 1031 -21.79 5.86 2.95
C VAL A 1031 -21.59 5.37 4.36
N TYR A 1032 -20.70 6.05 5.08
CA TYR A 1032 -20.36 5.76 6.46
C TYR A 1032 -20.87 6.87 7.37
N VAL A 1033 -21.26 6.48 8.57
CA VAL A 1033 -21.69 7.40 9.63
C VAL A 1033 -20.57 7.47 10.66
N SER A 1034 -20.12 8.68 10.97
CA SER A 1034 -19.08 8.94 11.99
C SER A 1034 -19.41 10.19 12.81
N ASN A 1035 -18.59 10.50 13.82
CA ASN A 1035 -18.63 11.77 14.57
C ASN A 1035 -20.01 12.16 15.15
N LYS A 1036 -20.73 11.21 15.78
CA LYS A 1036 -22.00 11.48 16.48
C LYS A 1036 -21.73 12.33 17.74
N SER A 1037 -22.43 13.47 17.88
CA SER A 1037 -22.23 14.43 18.98
C SER A 1037 -22.76 13.95 20.33
N ALA A 1038 -23.71 13.02 20.34
CA ALA A 1038 -24.40 12.55 21.55
C ALA A 1038 -24.46 11.02 21.61
N THR A 1039 -24.30 10.47 22.80
CA THR A 1039 -24.39 9.01 23.08
C THR A 1039 -25.80 8.45 22.88
N GLY A 1040 -26.84 9.28 22.93
CA GLY A 1040 -28.24 8.90 22.66
C GLY A 1040 -28.66 9.03 21.20
N LEU A 1041 -27.82 9.61 20.33
CA LEU A 1041 -28.08 9.75 18.91
C LEU A 1041 -27.66 8.48 18.17
N THR A 1042 -28.63 7.78 17.58
CA THR A 1042 -28.38 6.60 16.75
C THR A 1042 -28.60 6.97 15.29
N VAL A 1043 -27.53 6.86 14.51
CA VAL A 1043 -27.57 7.02 13.05
C VAL A 1043 -26.93 5.80 12.41
N SER A 1044 -27.60 5.25 11.40
CA SER A 1044 -27.09 4.16 10.56
C SER A 1044 -27.49 4.39 9.12
N VAL A 1045 -26.68 3.93 8.19
CA VAL A 1045 -27.06 3.82 6.77
C VAL A 1045 -27.05 2.35 6.43
N ASP A 1046 -28.15 1.86 5.87
CA ASP A 1046 -28.24 0.48 5.45
C ASP A 1046 -27.23 0.21 4.33
N PRO A 1047 -26.34 -0.79 4.46
CA PRO A 1047 -25.24 -0.99 3.52
C PRO A 1047 -25.71 -1.44 2.13
N THR A 1048 -26.95 -1.94 2.00
CA THR A 1048 -27.50 -2.48 0.75
C THR A 1048 -28.41 -1.48 0.05
N THR A 1049 -29.34 -0.89 0.80
CA THR A 1049 -30.35 0.05 0.28
C THR A 1049 -29.88 1.50 0.33
N LYS A 1050 -28.82 1.78 1.09
CA LYS A 1050 -28.29 3.13 1.39
C LYS A 1050 -29.35 4.08 1.99
N VAL A 1051 -30.35 3.51 2.65
CA VAL A 1051 -31.37 4.25 3.39
C VAL A 1051 -30.80 4.65 4.76
N ILE A 1052 -30.89 5.92 5.11
CA ILE A 1052 -30.47 6.41 6.42
C ILE A 1052 -31.58 6.22 7.45
N SER A 1053 -31.20 5.74 8.64
CA SER A 1053 -32.05 5.71 9.83
C SER A 1053 -31.45 6.60 10.90
N VAL A 1054 -32.23 7.54 11.41
CA VAL A 1054 -31.87 8.48 12.48
C VAL A 1054 -32.90 8.36 13.59
N SER A 1055 -32.46 7.96 14.79
CA SER A 1055 -33.30 7.86 15.98
C SER A 1055 -32.58 8.40 17.22
N GLY A 1056 -33.34 9.01 18.13
CA GLY A 1056 -32.76 9.82 19.20
C GLY A 1056 -32.09 11.10 18.67
N GLY A 1057 -31.48 11.88 19.58
CA GLY A 1057 -30.89 13.18 19.30
C GLY A 1057 -31.83 14.36 19.52
N ALA A 1058 -31.26 15.50 19.90
CA ALA A 1058 -31.95 16.78 20.07
C ALA A 1058 -31.55 17.78 18.97
N SER A 1059 -32.29 18.88 18.87
CA SER A 1059 -31.88 20.02 18.03
C SER A 1059 -30.47 20.47 18.40
N GLY A 1060 -29.59 20.60 17.40
CA GLY A 1060 -28.18 20.91 17.57
C GLY A 1060 -27.25 19.70 17.62
N ASP A 1061 -27.76 18.47 17.79
CA ASP A 1061 -26.93 17.27 17.66
C ASP A 1061 -26.47 17.06 16.23
N SER A 1062 -25.27 16.54 16.06
CA SER A 1062 -24.64 16.36 14.76
C SER A 1062 -24.00 15.00 14.55
N PHE A 1063 -23.84 14.62 13.30
CA PHE A 1063 -23.09 13.45 12.85
C PHE A 1063 -22.51 13.71 11.48
N THR A 1064 -21.46 12.98 11.09
CA THR A 1064 -20.87 13.08 9.76
C THR A 1064 -21.36 11.94 8.89
N LEU A 1065 -21.79 12.26 7.67
CA LEU A 1065 -21.97 11.28 6.60
C LEU A 1065 -20.77 11.41 5.65
N THR A 1066 -20.10 10.30 5.38
CA THR A 1066 -18.99 10.26 4.43
C THR A 1066 -19.31 9.29 3.32
N ALA A 1067 -19.44 9.80 2.10
CA ALA A 1067 -19.51 8.95 0.92
C ALA A 1067 -18.10 8.70 0.39
N VAL A 1068 -17.78 7.43 0.12
CA VAL A 1068 -16.48 6.98 -0.37
C VAL A 1068 -16.72 6.07 -1.57
N ALA A 1069 -15.99 6.35 -2.64
CA ALA A 1069 -15.91 5.47 -3.79
C ALA A 1069 -14.77 4.47 -3.66
N GLY A 1070 -14.84 3.34 -4.38
CA GLY A 1070 -13.77 2.34 -4.40
C GLY A 1070 -12.41 2.85 -4.89
N SER A 1071 -12.38 4.00 -5.57
CA SER A 1071 -11.18 4.73 -6.01
C SER A 1071 -10.46 5.50 -4.90
N GLY A 1072 -11.08 5.67 -3.73
CA GLY A 1072 -10.61 6.54 -2.65
C GLY A 1072 -11.14 7.98 -2.73
N ALA A 1073 -11.80 8.38 -3.83
CA ALA A 1073 -12.51 9.65 -3.89
C ALA A 1073 -13.62 9.67 -2.82
N SER A 1074 -13.68 10.75 -2.03
CA SER A 1074 -14.64 10.84 -0.93
C SER A 1074 -15.15 12.25 -0.70
N LYS A 1075 -16.32 12.35 -0.08
CA LYS A 1075 -16.90 13.60 0.39
C LYS A 1075 -17.53 13.37 1.75
N ALA A 1076 -17.05 14.12 2.75
CA ALA A 1076 -17.63 14.14 4.09
C ALA A 1076 -18.52 15.39 4.23
N VAL A 1077 -19.67 15.21 4.87
CA VAL A 1077 -20.65 16.26 5.13
C VAL A 1077 -21.13 16.14 6.57
N VAL A 1078 -21.09 17.24 7.31
CA VAL A 1078 -21.59 17.26 8.68
C VAL A 1078 -23.09 17.55 8.65
N ILE A 1079 -23.89 16.66 9.22
CA ILE A 1079 -25.33 16.85 9.38
C ILE A 1079 -25.61 17.30 10.82
N THR A 1080 -26.33 18.41 10.98
CA THR A 1080 -26.85 18.91 12.25
C THR A 1080 -28.37 18.82 12.24
N LEU A 1081 -28.95 18.20 13.26
CA LEU A 1081 -30.40 18.07 13.40
C LEU A 1081 -31.02 19.41 13.80
N LYS A 1082 -32.05 19.83 13.06
CA LYS A 1082 -32.89 20.99 13.40
C LYS A 1082 -33.93 20.68 14.46
#